data_AF-A0A4R4ZUN7-F1
#
_entry.id   AF-A0A4R4ZUN7-F1
#
_cell.length_a   1.000
_cell.length_b   1.000
_cell.length_c   1.000
_cell.angle_alpha   90.00
_cell.angle_beta   90.00
_cell.angle_gamma   90.00
#
_symmetry.space_group_name_H-M   'P 1'
#
loop_
_entity.id
_entity.type
_entity.pdbx_description
1 polymer ?
#
loop_
_entity_poly.entity_id
_entity_poly.type
_entity_poly.pdbx_seq_one_letter_code
_entity_poly.pdbx_strand_id
1 'polypeptide(L)'
;MSQLHDLVTALAAPWVALSPRSGQITGSGTEGVYARDRRMLSRLVVTVDGVEPIPLQVDEQSASTHVYVAKVDREETALLYRRREVGRDGMTEHITLVNNSRETLTFALEVALGTDLAGIVQVRNSSAVTLPTLHPQYDDLGRLYWENEGARVTAELDPGPTATAQLEPGEKFTMIIKVIASAPRSVSGFDIDPPVNTILYTASVHCSDHRVGRWFARSLDDVRALQLAVGGDRYLAAGPPWYLTLFGRDSLISAGMLIPVDPELAAGTLRVLANWQGTKVDVDTAEQPGKIPHELRAEAAEHGTDFVLPPVYYGTHDATQLWITTLHKAWRWGMPADEVRELLPNVRRALEWMRDYADPDGDGFLEYVDESGHGLANQGWKDSNDSVQWPDGTIATAPIALCEVQGYAYAAAIRGAELLEAFGEAGDEWRLWAAALQERFRSAFWVDGYPAIALDGAKNAVVGRASNMGHLLGTGLLDADEEQRVADVLGAPDLDSGFGLRTLSTEMSRFNPVGYHTGSIWPHDTAMTVQGLYATGHDDVASSLLAGLVRAAESFDYRLPELYGGRGVTAETRPTPYPGSCRPQAWAAASVVAVLVAALGIEPDVPGGTMTINPAPSLPWSELRLDGLTVAGAPLTVEWGDGKAAVLEAPKDLQHRFS
;
A
#
# COMPACT_ATOMS: atom_id res chain seq x y z
N MET A 1 13.46 -11.35 -19.34
CA MET A 1 13.22 -11.46 -17.89
C MET A 1 11.83 -10.93 -17.63
N SER A 2 11.00 -11.68 -16.91
CA SER A 2 9.67 -11.25 -16.47
C SER A 2 9.81 -9.98 -15.62
N GLN A 3 8.99 -8.96 -15.89
CA GLN A 3 8.92 -7.79 -15.03
C GLN A 3 8.02 -8.10 -13.83
N LEU A 4 8.11 -7.33 -12.73
CA LEU A 4 7.32 -7.63 -11.52
C LEU A 4 5.81 -7.65 -11.81
N HIS A 5 5.32 -6.72 -12.64
CA HIS A 5 3.91 -6.66 -13.00
C HIS A 5 3.38 -7.89 -13.78
N ASP A 6 4.27 -8.66 -14.43
CA ASP A 6 3.90 -9.89 -15.17
C ASP A 6 3.76 -11.11 -14.23
N LEU A 7 4.26 -11.00 -13.00
CA LEU A 7 4.29 -12.11 -12.06
C LEU A 7 2.96 -12.25 -11.31
N VAL A 8 2.65 -13.50 -11.00
CA VAL A 8 1.57 -13.91 -10.11
C VAL A 8 2.10 -13.89 -8.68
N THR A 9 1.45 -13.11 -7.82
CA THR A 9 1.84 -12.91 -6.41
C THR A 9 0.95 -13.70 -5.46
N ALA A 10 1.46 -14.80 -4.91
CA ALA A 10 0.83 -15.47 -3.76
C ALA A 10 1.51 -14.97 -2.48
N LEU A 11 0.76 -14.45 -1.51
CA LEU A 11 1.33 -13.86 -0.31
C LEU A 11 0.54 -14.16 0.96
N ALA A 12 1.26 -14.22 2.06
CA ALA A 12 0.77 -14.11 3.43
C ALA A 12 1.96 -13.61 4.24
N ALA A 13 2.00 -12.30 4.49
CA ALA A 13 3.15 -11.63 5.08
C ALA A 13 3.59 -12.34 6.38
N PRO A 14 4.91 -12.56 6.58
CA PRO A 14 6.02 -12.00 5.81
C PRO A 14 6.44 -12.80 4.57
N TRP A 15 5.66 -13.78 4.12
CA TRP A 15 6.01 -14.63 2.96
C TRP A 15 5.33 -14.17 1.68
N VAL A 16 6.07 -14.23 0.57
CA VAL A 16 5.54 -14.02 -0.78
C VAL A 16 6.21 -14.94 -1.78
N ALA A 17 5.44 -15.52 -2.69
CA ALA A 17 5.92 -16.29 -3.83
C ALA A 17 5.54 -15.59 -5.13
N LEU A 18 6.56 -15.26 -5.92
CA LEU A 18 6.46 -14.60 -7.21
C LEU A 18 6.86 -15.58 -8.32
N SER A 19 5.93 -15.87 -9.22
CA SER A 19 6.18 -16.73 -10.37
C SER A 19 5.43 -16.24 -11.61
N PRO A 20 5.89 -16.54 -12.84
CA PRO A 20 5.09 -16.34 -14.03
C PRO A 20 3.80 -17.17 -13.97
N ARG A 21 2.89 -16.97 -14.94
CA ARG A 21 1.63 -17.74 -15.03
C ARG A 21 1.83 -19.25 -15.18
N SER A 22 3.05 -19.73 -15.44
CA SER A 22 3.40 -21.15 -15.45
C SER A 22 3.55 -21.76 -14.05
N GLY A 23 3.66 -20.94 -13.00
CA GLY A 23 3.97 -21.36 -11.64
C GLY A 23 5.43 -21.72 -11.41
N GLN A 24 6.24 -21.84 -12.48
CA GLN A 24 7.66 -22.13 -12.37
C GLN A 24 8.41 -20.96 -11.71
N ILE A 25 9.43 -21.27 -10.92
CA ILE A 25 10.35 -20.28 -10.38
C ILE A 25 11.72 -20.66 -10.93
N THR A 26 12.24 -19.88 -11.87
CA THR A 26 13.49 -20.21 -12.59
C THR A 26 14.69 -19.43 -12.06
N GLY A 27 14.44 -18.38 -11.26
CA GLY A 27 15.46 -17.45 -10.75
C GLY A 27 15.72 -16.29 -11.70
N SER A 28 14.98 -16.20 -12.81
CA SER A 28 15.03 -15.06 -13.73
C SER A 28 14.41 -13.82 -13.08
N GLY A 29 15.16 -12.72 -13.04
CA GLY A 29 14.70 -11.45 -12.49
C GLY A 29 14.20 -11.59 -11.05
N THR A 30 12.94 -11.22 -10.83
CA THR A 30 12.30 -11.14 -9.51
C THR A 30 11.52 -12.41 -9.14
N GLU A 31 11.58 -13.47 -9.93
CA GLU A 31 11.01 -14.76 -9.57
C GLU A 31 11.64 -15.28 -8.27
N GLY A 32 10.81 -15.83 -7.36
CA GLY A 32 11.31 -16.37 -6.10
C GLY A 32 10.25 -16.55 -5.02
N VAL A 33 10.62 -17.26 -3.97
CA VAL A 33 9.92 -17.26 -2.68
C VAL A 33 10.72 -16.37 -1.74
N TYR A 34 10.10 -15.36 -1.16
CA TYR A 34 10.72 -14.39 -0.29
C TYR A 34 10.12 -14.45 1.10
N ALA A 35 10.95 -14.16 2.09
CA ALA A 35 10.52 -13.84 3.44
C ALA A 35 11.58 -12.95 4.11
N ARG A 36 11.17 -12.05 5.00
CA ARG A 36 12.09 -11.23 5.81
C ARG A 36 13.21 -10.58 4.98
N ASP A 37 12.81 -9.84 3.93
CA ASP A 37 13.74 -9.12 3.04
C ASP A 37 14.80 -9.98 2.33
N ARG A 38 14.57 -11.30 2.20
CA ARG A 38 15.45 -12.21 1.43
C ARG A 38 14.69 -13.13 0.49
N ARG A 39 15.32 -13.48 -0.63
CA ARG A 39 14.86 -14.53 -1.56
C ARG A 39 15.23 -15.90 -1.00
N MET A 40 14.30 -16.50 -0.26
CA MET A 40 14.44 -17.81 0.37
C MET A 40 14.60 -18.93 -0.66
N LEU A 41 13.86 -18.90 -1.76
CA LEU A 41 14.09 -19.78 -2.91
C LEU A 41 14.18 -18.95 -4.18
N SER A 42 15.24 -19.15 -4.96
CA SER A 42 15.37 -18.59 -6.30
C SER A 42 14.95 -19.57 -7.38
N ARG A 43 14.78 -20.87 -7.04
CA ARG A 43 14.37 -21.90 -8.00
C ARG A 43 13.38 -22.89 -7.39
N LEU A 44 12.30 -23.13 -8.12
CA LEU A 44 11.31 -24.19 -7.91
C LEU A 44 10.73 -24.55 -9.30
N VAL A 45 11.40 -25.49 -9.97
CA VAL A 45 11.05 -25.94 -11.32
C VAL A 45 10.54 -27.36 -11.27
N VAL A 46 9.39 -27.60 -11.90
CA VAL A 46 8.73 -28.91 -11.98
C VAL A 46 8.79 -29.41 -13.43
N THR A 47 9.30 -30.62 -13.62
CA THR A 47 9.32 -31.29 -14.94
C THR A 47 8.67 -32.67 -14.88
N VAL A 48 8.04 -33.07 -15.97
CA VAL A 48 7.51 -34.42 -16.19
C VAL A 48 8.23 -35.03 -17.39
N ASP A 49 8.85 -36.20 -17.19
CA ASP A 49 9.69 -36.89 -18.18
C ASP A 49 10.81 -36.00 -18.75
N GLY A 50 11.38 -35.14 -17.90
CA GLY A 50 12.46 -34.22 -18.24
C GLY A 50 12.02 -32.95 -19.00
N VAL A 51 10.71 -32.71 -19.15
CA VAL A 51 10.16 -31.56 -19.88
C VAL A 51 9.27 -30.72 -18.96
N GLU A 52 9.33 -29.39 -19.09
CA GLU A 52 8.41 -28.50 -18.36
C GLU A 52 6.98 -28.65 -18.91
N PRO A 53 5.96 -28.84 -18.04
CA PRO A 53 4.57 -28.86 -18.47
C PRO A 53 4.14 -27.55 -19.14
N ILE A 54 3.31 -27.65 -20.18
CA ILE A 54 2.80 -26.51 -20.94
C ILE A 54 1.72 -25.80 -20.11
N PRO A 55 1.91 -24.54 -19.70
CA PRO A 55 0.97 -23.84 -18.84
C PRO A 55 -0.33 -23.50 -19.59
N LEU A 56 -1.46 -23.74 -18.94
CA LEU A 56 -2.79 -23.47 -19.48
C LEU A 56 -3.48 -22.31 -18.76
N GLN A 57 -3.44 -22.32 -17.42
CA GLN A 57 -4.17 -21.37 -16.59
C GLN A 57 -3.50 -21.19 -15.22
N VAL A 58 -3.71 -20.02 -14.63
CA VAL A 58 -3.60 -19.80 -13.19
C VAL A 58 -4.94 -19.28 -12.66
N ASP A 59 -5.40 -19.84 -11.55
CA ASP A 59 -6.56 -19.44 -10.79
C ASP A 59 -6.10 -18.90 -9.42
N GLU A 60 -6.24 -17.59 -9.23
CA GLU A 60 -5.84 -16.89 -8.01
C GLU A 60 -7.00 -16.87 -7.00
N GLN A 61 -7.28 -18.03 -6.39
CA GLN A 61 -8.44 -18.27 -5.52
C GLN A 61 -8.52 -17.33 -4.31
N SER A 62 -7.35 -16.96 -3.77
CA SER A 62 -7.18 -15.90 -2.79
C SER A 62 -5.80 -15.27 -2.95
N ALA A 63 -5.49 -14.25 -2.17
CA ALA A 63 -4.18 -13.62 -2.09
C ALA A 63 -3.07 -14.61 -1.73
N SER A 64 -3.39 -15.70 -1.01
CA SER A 64 -2.43 -16.66 -0.48
C SER A 64 -2.48 -18.03 -1.16
N THR A 65 -3.53 -18.32 -1.95
CA THR A 65 -3.78 -19.65 -2.50
C THR A 65 -4.04 -19.59 -4.00
N HIS A 66 -3.14 -20.16 -4.79
CA HIS A 66 -3.23 -20.18 -6.25
C HIS A 66 -3.20 -21.62 -6.79
N VAL A 67 -3.93 -21.86 -7.88
CA VAL A 67 -3.94 -23.13 -8.60
C VAL A 67 -3.45 -22.91 -10.03
N TYR A 68 -2.35 -23.54 -10.40
CA TYR A 68 -1.82 -23.55 -11.77
C TYR A 68 -2.21 -24.87 -12.45
N VAL A 69 -2.61 -24.78 -13.71
CA VAL A 69 -2.99 -25.92 -14.53
C VAL A 69 -2.07 -25.97 -15.74
N ALA A 70 -1.49 -27.13 -16.00
CA ALA A 70 -0.61 -27.38 -17.12
C ALA A 70 -0.90 -28.73 -17.78
N LYS A 71 -0.55 -28.83 -19.06
CA LYS A 71 -0.62 -30.07 -19.86
C LYS A 71 0.77 -30.71 -19.91
N VAL A 72 0.84 -32.04 -19.82
CA VAL A 72 2.10 -32.77 -20.03
C VAL A 72 2.38 -32.86 -21.53
N ASP A 73 3.59 -32.45 -21.96
CA ASP A 73 3.94 -32.29 -23.38
C ASP A 73 3.81 -33.59 -24.19
N ARG A 74 4.31 -34.71 -23.64
CA ARG A 74 4.34 -36.00 -24.34
C ARG A 74 2.98 -36.71 -24.43
N GLU A 75 2.03 -36.35 -23.58
CA GLU A 75 0.73 -37.00 -23.46
C GLU A 75 -0.37 -35.98 -23.29
N GLU A 76 -1.05 -35.64 -24.38
CA GLU A 76 -1.93 -34.47 -24.41
C GLU A 76 -3.13 -34.52 -23.45
N THR A 77 -3.41 -35.70 -22.92
CA THR A 77 -4.52 -35.99 -22.02
C THR A 77 -4.10 -36.01 -20.54
N ALA A 78 -2.81 -36.02 -20.22
CA ALA A 78 -2.33 -35.92 -18.85
C ALA A 78 -2.23 -34.45 -18.42
N LEU A 79 -2.72 -34.16 -17.21
CA LEU A 79 -2.73 -32.82 -16.64
C LEU A 79 -1.92 -32.77 -15.36
N LEU A 80 -1.23 -31.65 -15.15
CA LEU A 80 -0.51 -31.33 -13.94
C LEU A 80 -1.18 -30.12 -13.28
N TYR A 81 -1.59 -30.30 -12.04
CA TYR A 81 -2.16 -29.27 -11.18
C TYR A 81 -1.14 -28.91 -10.10
N ARG A 82 -0.88 -27.61 -9.92
CA ARG A 82 -0.06 -27.11 -8.82
C ARG A 82 -0.92 -26.24 -7.94
N ARG A 83 -1.12 -26.61 -6.69
CA ARG A 83 -1.75 -25.74 -5.68
C ARG A 83 -0.66 -25.18 -4.79
N ARG A 84 -0.45 -23.86 -4.86
CA ARG A 84 0.49 -23.12 -4.00
C ARG A 84 -0.28 -22.41 -2.90
N GLU A 85 0.14 -22.62 -1.67
CA GLU A 85 -0.42 -22.00 -0.47
C GLU A 85 0.70 -21.33 0.31
N VAL A 86 0.66 -20.01 0.40
CA VAL A 86 1.57 -19.21 1.22
C VAL A 86 0.90 -18.95 2.55
N GLY A 87 1.61 -19.19 3.63
CA GLY A 87 1.14 -18.98 5.00
C GLY A 87 2.15 -18.18 5.80
N ARG A 88 1.77 -17.84 7.03
CA ARG A 88 2.59 -17.06 7.97
C ARG A 88 3.99 -17.64 8.25
N ASP A 89 4.12 -18.97 8.19
CA ASP A 89 5.33 -19.69 8.59
C ASP A 89 6.11 -20.28 7.39
N GLY A 90 5.60 -20.12 6.17
CA GLY A 90 6.19 -20.78 5.00
C GLY A 90 5.27 -20.90 3.80
N MET A 91 5.69 -21.71 2.84
CA MET A 91 4.91 -22.03 1.65
C MET A 91 4.75 -23.55 1.54
N THR A 92 3.55 -24.00 1.16
CA THR A 92 3.29 -25.39 0.78
C THR A 92 2.88 -25.43 -0.69
N GLU A 93 3.38 -26.42 -1.42
CA GLU A 93 3.02 -26.65 -2.82
C GLU A 93 2.65 -28.11 -3.06
N HIS A 94 1.44 -28.34 -3.56
CA HIS A 94 0.94 -29.66 -3.95
C HIS A 94 1.00 -29.78 -5.47
N ILE A 95 1.81 -30.71 -5.97
CA ILE A 95 1.94 -31.01 -7.39
C ILE A 95 1.20 -32.32 -7.65
N THR A 96 0.08 -32.26 -8.37
CA THR A 96 -0.77 -33.42 -8.66
C THR A 96 -0.78 -33.69 -10.15
N LEU A 97 -0.30 -34.88 -10.52
CA LEU A 97 -0.36 -35.40 -11.88
C LEU A 97 -1.59 -36.30 -12.02
N VAL A 98 -2.36 -36.12 -13.09
CA VAL A 98 -3.58 -36.87 -13.35
C VAL A 98 -3.53 -37.47 -14.75
N ASN A 99 -3.72 -38.80 -14.84
CA ASN A 99 -3.83 -39.48 -16.11
C ASN A 99 -5.29 -39.43 -16.61
N ASN A 100 -5.62 -38.52 -17.54
CA ASN A 100 -6.93 -38.52 -18.20
C ASN A 100 -6.94 -39.25 -19.56
N SER A 101 -5.90 -40.03 -19.85
CA SER A 101 -5.84 -40.87 -21.04
C SER A 101 -6.71 -42.12 -20.87
N ARG A 102 -6.72 -42.99 -21.89
CA ARG A 102 -7.37 -44.31 -21.84
C ARG A 102 -6.40 -45.45 -21.55
N GLU A 103 -5.12 -45.14 -21.37
CA GLU A 103 -4.05 -46.13 -21.21
C GLU A 103 -3.34 -45.93 -19.87
N THR A 104 -2.74 -46.98 -19.35
CA THR A 104 -1.85 -46.90 -18.19
C THR A 104 -0.56 -46.18 -18.61
N LEU A 105 -0.23 -45.08 -17.96
CA LEU A 105 0.96 -44.27 -18.29
C LEU A 105 1.94 -44.27 -17.13
N THR A 106 3.23 -44.17 -17.44
CA THR A 106 4.30 -44.02 -16.44
C THR A 106 4.94 -42.67 -16.61
N PHE A 107 5.03 -41.90 -15.54
CA PHE A 107 5.59 -40.55 -15.53
C PHE A 107 6.75 -40.45 -14.55
N ALA A 108 7.81 -39.74 -14.93
CA ALA A 108 8.87 -39.29 -14.04
C ALA A 108 8.65 -37.83 -13.66
N LEU A 109 8.24 -37.58 -12.41
CA LEU A 109 8.09 -36.23 -11.85
C LEU A 109 9.37 -35.82 -11.13
N GLU A 110 9.92 -34.66 -11.50
CA GLU A 110 11.13 -34.10 -10.88
C GLU A 110 10.90 -32.66 -10.44
N VAL A 111 11.47 -32.32 -9.28
CA VAL A 111 11.44 -30.97 -8.71
C VAL A 111 12.86 -30.50 -8.47
N ALA A 112 13.24 -29.42 -9.14
CA ALA A 112 14.51 -28.74 -8.93
C ALA A 112 14.31 -27.52 -8.02
N LEU A 113 14.90 -27.58 -6.82
CA LEU A 113 14.95 -26.47 -5.87
C LEU A 113 16.34 -25.83 -5.86
N GLY A 114 16.38 -24.54 -5.57
CA GLY A 114 17.63 -23.79 -5.43
C GLY A 114 17.41 -22.42 -4.79
N THR A 115 18.49 -21.86 -4.29
CA THR A 115 18.48 -20.55 -3.64
C THR A 115 19.82 -19.84 -3.79
N ASP A 116 19.77 -18.52 -3.72
CA ASP A 116 20.92 -17.63 -3.54
C ASP A 116 20.90 -16.93 -2.17
N LEU A 117 19.80 -17.06 -1.41
CA LEU A 117 19.54 -16.32 -0.16
C LEU A 117 19.83 -14.82 -0.28
N ALA A 118 19.67 -14.25 -1.48
CA ALA A 118 19.92 -12.84 -1.77
C ALA A 118 19.01 -11.91 -0.97
N GLY A 119 19.55 -10.79 -0.49
CA GLY A 119 18.76 -9.68 0.03
C GLY A 119 17.91 -9.07 -1.09
N ILE A 120 16.73 -8.54 -0.74
CA ILE A 120 15.79 -7.94 -1.71
C ILE A 120 16.43 -6.82 -2.54
N VAL A 121 17.34 -6.04 -1.97
CA VAL A 121 18.03 -4.96 -2.69
C VAL A 121 18.96 -5.52 -3.76
N GLN A 122 19.65 -6.63 -3.46
CA GLN A 122 20.50 -7.35 -4.42
C GLN A 122 19.67 -7.97 -5.55
N VAL A 123 18.45 -8.43 -5.27
CA VAL A 123 17.52 -8.90 -6.31
C VAL A 123 17.04 -7.72 -7.16
N ARG A 124 16.61 -6.62 -6.52
CA ARG A 124 16.06 -5.42 -7.18
C ARG A 124 17.05 -4.79 -8.14
N ASN A 125 18.33 -4.70 -7.77
CA ASN A 125 19.39 -4.13 -8.61
C ASN A 125 20.07 -5.17 -9.52
N SER A 126 19.55 -6.41 -9.57
CA SER A 126 20.11 -7.53 -10.36
C SER A 126 21.53 -7.95 -9.99
N SER A 127 22.04 -7.59 -8.81
CA SER A 127 23.37 -8.03 -8.32
C SER A 127 23.36 -9.41 -7.68
N ALA A 128 22.20 -10.01 -7.39
CA ALA A 128 22.10 -11.37 -6.85
C ALA A 128 22.85 -12.42 -7.72
N VAL A 129 23.00 -12.17 -9.02
CA VAL A 129 23.75 -13.03 -9.95
C VAL A 129 25.24 -13.16 -9.62
N THR A 130 25.80 -12.24 -8.83
CA THR A 130 27.21 -12.27 -8.42
C THR A 130 27.46 -13.05 -7.12
N LEU A 131 26.39 -13.49 -6.45
CA LEU A 131 26.50 -14.26 -5.22
C LEU A 131 27.08 -15.67 -5.48
N PRO A 132 27.82 -16.24 -4.52
CA PRO A 132 28.34 -17.60 -4.64
C PRO A 132 27.19 -18.62 -4.72
N THR A 133 27.40 -19.69 -5.48
CA THR A 133 26.44 -20.80 -5.53
C THR A 133 26.34 -21.48 -4.18
N LEU A 134 25.12 -21.62 -3.66
CA LEU A 134 24.84 -22.37 -2.45
C LEU A 134 24.51 -23.82 -2.80
N HIS A 135 25.23 -24.76 -2.17
CA HIS A 135 24.99 -26.18 -2.36
C HIS A 135 23.98 -26.71 -1.34
N PRO A 136 23.06 -27.60 -1.76
CA PRO A 136 22.10 -28.19 -0.85
C PRO A 136 22.77 -29.06 0.21
N GLN A 137 22.25 -29.00 1.43
CA GLN A 137 22.61 -29.86 2.55
C GLN A 137 21.37 -30.62 3.03
N TYR A 138 21.57 -31.68 3.82
CA TYR A 138 20.49 -32.49 4.39
C TYR A 138 20.59 -32.51 5.90
N ASP A 139 19.47 -32.32 6.60
CA ASP A 139 19.40 -32.48 8.04
C ASP A 139 19.18 -33.95 8.45
N ASP A 140 19.19 -34.22 9.76
CA ASP A 140 19.02 -35.58 10.31
C ASP A 140 17.66 -36.21 9.97
N LEU A 141 16.68 -35.40 9.55
CA LEU A 141 15.35 -35.84 9.11
C LEU A 141 15.27 -36.02 7.58
N GLY A 142 16.39 -35.85 6.86
CA GLY A 142 16.46 -35.95 5.40
C GLY A 142 15.89 -34.74 4.66
N ARG A 143 15.63 -33.63 5.35
CA ARG A 143 15.11 -32.41 4.72
C ARG A 143 16.23 -31.61 4.08
N LEU A 144 15.95 -31.05 2.92
CA LEU A 144 16.87 -30.22 2.15
C LEU A 144 17.02 -28.86 2.82
N TYR A 145 18.22 -28.32 2.97
CA TYR A 145 18.39 -26.96 3.44
C TYR A 145 19.61 -26.26 2.83
N TRP A 146 19.57 -24.93 2.89
CA TRP A 146 20.68 -24.04 2.58
C TRP A 146 20.79 -23.01 3.69
N GLU A 147 22.02 -22.59 3.97
CA GLU A 147 22.32 -21.61 5.00
C GLU A 147 23.41 -20.65 4.54
N ASN A 148 23.19 -19.37 4.76
CA ASN A 148 24.17 -18.32 4.54
C ASN A 148 23.95 -17.19 5.55
N GLU A 149 25.00 -16.74 6.23
CA GLU A 149 24.95 -15.61 7.19
C GLU A 149 23.84 -15.75 8.26
N GLY A 150 23.58 -16.98 8.73
CA GLY A 150 22.55 -17.28 9.73
C GLY A 150 21.10 -17.29 9.21
N ALA A 151 20.87 -16.95 7.94
CA ALA A 151 19.62 -17.23 7.26
C ALA A 151 19.62 -18.67 6.73
N ARG A 152 18.58 -19.42 7.07
CA ARG A 152 18.40 -20.83 6.66
C ARG A 152 17.03 -21.02 6.05
N VAL A 153 16.99 -21.61 4.86
CA VAL A 153 15.77 -22.10 4.21
C VAL A 153 15.79 -23.62 4.20
N THR A 154 14.68 -24.25 4.56
CA THR A 154 14.51 -25.71 4.60
C THR A 154 13.32 -26.10 3.72
N ALA A 155 13.50 -27.14 2.90
CA ALA A 155 12.47 -27.73 2.08
C ALA A 155 12.29 -29.22 2.40
N GLU A 156 11.06 -29.60 2.71
CA GLU A 156 10.63 -30.99 2.89
C GLU A 156 9.83 -31.41 1.65
N LEU A 157 10.21 -32.54 1.05
CA LEU A 157 9.56 -33.08 -0.15
C LEU A 157 9.09 -34.50 0.15
N ASP A 158 7.81 -34.78 -0.08
CA ASP A 158 7.20 -36.11 0.08
C ASP A 158 6.63 -36.56 -1.27
N PRO A 159 7.12 -37.68 -1.86
CA PRO A 159 8.07 -38.66 -1.31
C PRO A 159 9.57 -38.31 -1.47
N GLY A 160 9.88 -37.22 -2.17
CA GLY A 160 11.25 -36.79 -2.45
C GLY A 160 11.33 -35.87 -3.67
N PRO A 161 12.52 -35.42 -4.10
CA PRO A 161 12.69 -34.51 -5.24
C PRO A 161 12.42 -35.17 -6.61
N THR A 162 12.38 -36.51 -6.66
CA THR A 162 12.10 -37.29 -7.86
C THR A 162 11.16 -38.43 -7.52
N ALA A 163 10.14 -38.67 -8.36
CA ALA A 163 9.24 -39.79 -8.21
C ALA A 163 8.84 -40.37 -9.56
N THR A 164 8.71 -41.70 -9.63
CA THR A 164 8.10 -42.38 -10.78
C THR A 164 6.74 -42.89 -10.38
N ALA A 165 5.72 -42.55 -11.16
CA ALA A 165 4.35 -42.96 -10.92
C ALA A 165 3.78 -43.66 -12.15
N GLN A 166 3.35 -44.91 -11.98
CA GLN A 166 2.51 -45.61 -12.95
C GLN A 166 1.06 -45.36 -12.58
N LEU A 167 0.28 -44.78 -13.49
CA LEU A 167 -1.09 -44.33 -13.27
C LEU A 167 -2.04 -44.98 -14.27
N GLU A 168 -3.06 -45.67 -13.78
CA GLU A 168 -4.20 -46.12 -14.58
C GLU A 168 -5.08 -44.94 -15.02
N PRO A 169 -5.97 -45.11 -16.03
CA PRO A 169 -6.94 -44.09 -16.41
C PRO A 169 -7.75 -43.55 -15.23
N GLY A 170 -7.67 -42.24 -14.98
CA GLY A 170 -8.32 -41.54 -13.88
C GLY A 170 -7.55 -41.51 -12.56
N GLU A 171 -6.42 -42.21 -12.47
CA GLU A 171 -5.57 -42.17 -11.28
C GLU A 171 -4.73 -40.88 -11.20
N LYS A 172 -4.31 -40.56 -9.98
CA LYS A 172 -3.51 -39.39 -9.67
C LYS A 172 -2.33 -39.72 -8.76
N PHE A 173 -1.25 -38.98 -8.95
CA PHE A 173 -0.09 -38.96 -8.06
C PHE A 173 0.12 -37.55 -7.54
N THR A 174 0.45 -37.40 -6.25
CA THR A 174 0.70 -36.10 -5.63
C THR A 174 2.06 -36.09 -4.94
N MET A 175 2.84 -35.04 -5.20
CA MET A 175 4.04 -34.68 -4.45
C MET A 175 3.78 -33.40 -3.66
N ILE A 176 4.22 -33.35 -2.41
CA ILE A 176 4.06 -32.19 -1.52
C ILE A 176 5.43 -31.60 -1.22
N ILE A 177 5.55 -30.28 -1.36
CA ILE A 177 6.74 -29.50 -0.99
C ILE A 177 6.34 -28.54 0.13
N LYS A 178 7.08 -28.54 1.24
CA LYS A 178 6.93 -27.55 2.30
C LYS A 178 8.22 -26.77 2.46
N VAL A 179 8.14 -25.45 2.42
CA VAL A 179 9.27 -24.53 2.53
C VAL A 179 9.09 -23.69 3.79
N ILE A 180 10.08 -23.71 4.66
CA ILE A 180 10.15 -22.89 5.88
C ILE A 180 11.51 -22.19 5.94
N ALA A 181 11.60 -21.09 6.68
CA ALA A 181 12.86 -20.38 6.85
C ALA A 181 13.01 -19.82 8.26
N SER A 182 14.27 -19.68 8.67
CA SER A 182 14.69 -18.93 9.85
C SER A 182 15.73 -17.91 9.44
N ALA A 183 15.72 -16.75 10.07
CA ALA A 183 16.70 -15.68 9.85
C ALA A 183 17.11 -15.10 11.21
N PRO A 184 18.28 -14.44 11.31
CA PRO A 184 18.68 -13.72 12.50
C PRO A 184 17.64 -12.67 12.90
N ARG A 185 17.57 -12.36 14.19
CA ARG A 185 16.79 -11.23 14.70
C ARG A 185 17.51 -9.93 14.36
N SER A 186 16.75 -8.88 14.10
CA SER A 186 17.26 -7.57 13.73
C SER A 186 18.15 -6.97 14.81
N VAL A 187 19.19 -6.25 14.38
CA VAL A 187 20.03 -5.41 15.25
C VAL A 187 19.35 -4.08 15.60
N SER A 188 18.35 -3.65 14.83
CA SER A 188 17.58 -2.42 15.08
C SER A 188 16.56 -2.59 16.22
N GLY A 189 16.28 -3.82 16.64
CA GLY A 189 15.21 -4.14 17.58
C GLY A 189 13.82 -4.19 16.94
N PHE A 190 13.73 -3.99 15.62
CA PHE A 190 12.51 -4.15 14.85
C PHE A 190 12.55 -5.44 14.01
N ASP A 191 11.62 -6.35 14.25
CA ASP A 191 11.46 -7.58 13.47
C ASP A 191 10.10 -7.62 12.76
N ILE A 192 10.11 -8.26 11.60
CA ILE A 192 8.92 -8.49 10.78
C ILE A 192 8.32 -9.84 11.18
N ASP A 193 7.30 -9.80 12.04
CA ASP A 193 6.57 -10.97 12.50
C ASP A 193 5.11 -10.96 11.97
N PRO A 194 4.53 -12.13 11.64
CA PRO A 194 3.12 -12.22 11.29
C PRO A 194 2.23 -12.01 12.53
N PRO A 195 0.98 -11.54 12.37
CA PRO A 195 0.05 -11.44 13.49
C PRO A 195 -0.30 -12.83 14.04
N VAL A 196 -0.59 -12.90 15.34
CA VAL A 196 -1.04 -14.14 16.00
C VAL A 196 -2.32 -14.67 15.36
N ASN A 197 -3.26 -13.75 15.06
CA ASN A 197 -4.52 -14.04 14.38
C ASN A 197 -4.66 -13.13 13.17
N THR A 198 -4.97 -13.72 12.02
CA THR A 198 -5.37 -12.99 10.81
C THR A 198 -6.88 -12.81 10.81
N ILE A 199 -7.36 -11.57 10.65
CA ILE A 199 -8.80 -11.28 10.62
C ILE A 199 -9.38 -11.65 9.25
N LEU A 200 -10.55 -12.31 9.25
CA LEU A 200 -11.37 -12.46 8.06
C LEU A 200 -12.32 -11.27 7.98
N TYR A 201 -12.19 -10.47 6.92
CA TYR A 201 -13.11 -9.38 6.68
C TYR A 201 -14.46 -9.91 6.19
N THR A 202 -15.53 -9.49 6.88
CA THR A 202 -16.91 -9.83 6.51
C THR A 202 -17.65 -8.70 5.81
N ALA A 203 -17.03 -7.51 5.73
CA ALA A 203 -17.59 -6.39 5.01
C ALA A 203 -17.84 -6.76 3.54
N SER A 204 -18.91 -6.26 2.95
CA SER A 204 -19.28 -6.58 1.58
C SER A 204 -19.97 -5.40 0.89
N VAL A 205 -19.97 -5.44 -0.45
CA VAL A 205 -20.52 -4.38 -1.28
C VAL A 205 -21.49 -4.96 -2.28
N HIS A 206 -22.69 -4.41 -2.30
CA HIS A 206 -23.65 -4.59 -3.38
C HIS A 206 -23.72 -3.30 -4.18
N CYS A 207 -23.48 -3.38 -5.49
CA CYS A 207 -23.49 -2.22 -6.37
C CYS A 207 -24.07 -2.61 -7.73
N SER A 208 -24.81 -1.68 -8.34
CA SER A 208 -25.31 -1.83 -9.71
C SER A 208 -24.19 -2.10 -10.74
N ASP A 209 -22.96 -1.64 -10.48
CA ASP A 209 -21.76 -2.08 -11.21
C ASP A 209 -21.05 -3.23 -10.47
N HIS A 210 -21.20 -4.44 -10.99
CA HIS A 210 -20.61 -5.66 -10.43
C HIS A 210 -19.07 -5.65 -10.30
N ARG A 211 -18.37 -4.73 -10.98
CA ARG A 211 -16.91 -4.57 -10.87
C ARG A 211 -16.51 -4.04 -9.50
N VAL A 212 -17.34 -3.19 -8.90
CA VAL A 212 -17.08 -2.59 -7.57
C VAL A 212 -17.00 -3.67 -6.50
N GLY A 213 -17.95 -4.60 -6.47
CA GLY A 213 -17.93 -5.72 -5.52
C GLY A 213 -16.71 -6.64 -5.70
N ARG A 214 -16.27 -6.88 -6.93
CA ARG A 214 -15.03 -7.65 -7.21
C ARG A 214 -13.77 -6.93 -6.73
N TRP A 215 -13.69 -5.63 -7.00
CA TRP A 215 -12.59 -4.78 -6.52
C TRP A 215 -12.52 -4.75 -5.00
N PHE A 216 -13.65 -4.57 -4.33
CA PHE A 216 -13.73 -4.57 -2.87
C PHE A 216 -13.29 -5.92 -2.27
N ALA A 217 -13.84 -7.04 -2.75
CA ALA A 217 -13.52 -8.36 -2.23
C ALA A 217 -12.03 -8.72 -2.44
N ARG A 218 -11.48 -8.46 -3.63
CA ARG A 218 -10.06 -8.71 -3.92
C ARG A 218 -9.15 -7.85 -3.04
N SER A 219 -9.52 -6.58 -2.85
CA SER A 219 -8.74 -5.65 -2.03
C SER A 219 -8.69 -6.07 -0.55
N LEU A 220 -9.82 -6.48 0.04
CA LEU A 220 -9.82 -6.94 1.43
C LEU A 220 -9.06 -8.25 1.63
N ASP A 221 -9.07 -9.13 0.63
CA ASP A 221 -8.26 -10.35 0.65
C ASP A 221 -6.75 -10.04 0.58
N ASP A 222 -6.36 -9.04 -0.20
CA ASP A 222 -4.99 -8.53 -0.26
C ASP A 222 -4.58 -7.81 1.05
N VAL A 223 -5.44 -6.95 1.61
CA VAL A 223 -5.22 -6.32 2.93
C VAL A 223 -4.98 -7.37 4.00
N ARG A 224 -5.80 -8.44 4.02
CA ARG A 224 -5.65 -9.55 4.96
C ARG A 224 -4.26 -10.20 4.85
N ALA A 225 -3.79 -10.42 3.63
CA ALA A 225 -2.51 -11.06 3.38
C ALA A 225 -1.30 -10.16 3.68
N LEU A 226 -1.46 -8.84 3.69
CA LEU A 226 -0.41 -7.85 3.97
C LEU A 226 -0.19 -7.57 5.48
N GLN A 227 -0.97 -8.17 6.37
CA GLN A 227 -0.88 -7.91 7.81
C GLN A 227 0.40 -8.46 8.42
N LEU A 228 1.06 -7.61 9.20
CA LEU A 228 2.20 -7.91 10.07
C LEU A 228 1.87 -7.47 11.50
N ALA A 229 2.73 -7.82 12.46
CA ALA A 229 2.57 -7.39 13.83
C ALA A 229 3.91 -7.12 14.54
N VAL A 230 3.88 -6.18 15.48
CA VAL A 230 4.96 -5.92 16.44
C VAL A 230 4.34 -5.75 17.81
N GLY A 231 4.86 -6.46 18.83
CA GLY A 231 4.34 -6.37 20.19
C GLY A 231 2.87 -6.81 20.37
N GLY A 232 2.32 -7.55 19.39
CA GLY A 232 0.91 -7.95 19.36
C GLY A 232 -0.01 -6.99 18.59
N ASP A 233 0.46 -5.77 18.30
CA ASP A 233 -0.27 -4.80 17.49
C ASP A 233 -0.09 -5.07 16.00
N ARG A 234 -1.21 -5.01 15.27
CA ARG A 234 -1.25 -5.24 13.81
C ARG A 234 -0.98 -3.95 13.05
N TYR A 235 -0.29 -4.09 11.93
CA TYR A 235 -0.14 -3.05 10.91
C TYR A 235 -0.07 -3.69 9.52
N LEU A 236 -0.08 -2.87 8.46
CA LEU A 236 0.10 -3.34 7.08
C LEU A 236 1.52 -3.08 6.60
N ALA A 237 2.14 -4.10 6.02
CA ALA A 237 3.29 -3.89 5.14
C ALA A 237 2.89 -3.09 3.91
N ALA A 238 3.78 -2.23 3.40
CA ALA A 238 3.53 -1.40 2.22
C ALA A 238 3.24 -2.24 0.96
N GLY A 239 4.12 -3.17 0.59
CA GLY A 239 3.82 -4.10 -0.51
C GLY A 239 5.00 -4.98 -0.95
N PRO A 240 4.73 -6.23 -1.39
CA PRO A 240 5.77 -7.17 -1.74
C PRO A 240 6.35 -6.97 -3.16
N PRO A 241 7.60 -7.42 -3.38
CA PRO A 241 8.53 -7.94 -2.39
C PRO A 241 9.37 -6.84 -1.72
N TRP A 242 9.34 -5.60 -2.22
CA TRP A 242 10.30 -4.55 -1.88
C TRP A 242 10.05 -3.90 -0.53
N TYR A 243 8.79 -3.77 -0.15
CA TYR A 243 8.33 -2.95 0.96
C TYR A 243 7.49 -3.77 1.94
N LEU A 244 7.85 -5.04 2.15
CA LEU A 244 7.13 -5.97 3.03
C LEU A 244 7.52 -5.76 4.52
N THR A 245 7.46 -4.50 4.98
CA THR A 245 7.82 -4.06 6.33
C THR A 245 7.01 -2.81 6.74
N LEU A 246 7.23 -2.25 7.93
CA LEU A 246 6.55 -1.03 8.38
C LEU A 246 7.09 0.21 7.66
N PHE A 247 6.21 0.87 6.91
CA PHE A 247 6.40 2.20 6.33
C PHE A 247 5.41 3.16 6.98
N GLY A 248 5.88 4.17 7.71
CA GLY A 248 5.02 5.02 8.53
C GLY A 248 3.89 5.66 7.74
N ARG A 249 4.23 6.34 6.64
CA ARG A 249 3.25 6.97 5.75
C ARG A 249 2.29 5.96 5.14
N ASP A 250 2.80 4.92 4.49
CA ASP A 250 1.97 3.91 3.82
C ASP A 250 0.99 3.24 4.78
N SER A 251 1.48 2.85 5.97
CA SER A 251 0.65 2.21 6.99
C SER A 251 -0.40 3.19 7.53
N LEU A 252 -0.07 4.48 7.73
CA LEU A 252 -1.03 5.49 8.18
C LEU A 252 -2.13 5.77 7.16
N ILE A 253 -1.77 5.95 5.88
CA ILE A 253 -2.75 6.16 4.80
C ILE A 253 -3.64 4.92 4.67
N SER A 254 -3.04 3.73 4.59
CA SER A 254 -3.78 2.47 4.41
C SER A 254 -4.71 2.18 5.58
N ALA A 255 -4.20 2.26 6.82
CA ALA A 255 -5.01 1.99 8.00
C ALA A 255 -6.08 3.07 8.20
N GLY A 256 -5.78 4.35 7.91
CA GLY A 256 -6.75 5.44 7.95
C GLY A 256 -7.90 5.27 6.95
N MET A 257 -7.62 4.73 5.76
CA MET A 257 -8.65 4.35 4.77
C MET A 257 -9.47 3.13 5.21
N LEU A 258 -8.88 2.22 5.99
CA LEU A 258 -9.49 0.97 6.45
C LEU A 258 -10.20 1.07 7.82
N ILE A 259 -10.12 2.19 8.53
CA ILE A 259 -10.87 2.42 9.79
C ILE A 259 -12.34 1.93 9.71
N PRO A 260 -13.09 2.17 8.61
CA PRO A 260 -14.48 1.72 8.50
C PRO A 260 -14.69 0.21 8.53
N VAL A 261 -13.67 -0.60 8.26
CA VAL A 261 -13.76 -2.07 8.21
C VAL A 261 -12.83 -2.77 9.21
N ASP A 262 -11.79 -2.11 9.68
CA ASP A 262 -10.81 -2.63 10.65
C ASP A 262 -10.27 -1.51 11.56
N PRO A 263 -11.08 -0.97 12.49
CA PRO A 263 -10.62 0.09 13.40
C PRO A 263 -9.44 -0.35 14.28
N GLU A 264 -9.36 -1.63 14.62
CA GLU A 264 -8.27 -2.22 15.42
C GLU A 264 -6.92 -2.20 14.68
N LEU A 265 -6.92 -2.35 13.35
CA LEU A 265 -5.71 -2.23 12.54
C LEU A 265 -5.16 -0.79 12.59
N ALA A 266 -6.03 0.21 12.58
CA ALA A 266 -5.63 1.61 12.73
C ALA A 266 -5.09 1.90 14.14
N ALA A 267 -5.79 1.44 15.18
CA ALA A 267 -5.34 1.58 16.57
C ALA A 267 -3.96 0.92 16.80
N GLY A 268 -3.77 -0.31 16.30
CA GLY A 268 -2.48 -1.00 16.36
C GLY A 268 -1.38 -0.26 15.60
N THR A 269 -1.66 0.21 14.38
CA THR A 269 -0.69 0.99 13.58
C THR A 269 -0.26 2.26 14.31
N LEU A 270 -1.21 2.99 14.92
CA LEU A 270 -0.94 4.20 15.69
C LEU A 270 -0.03 3.93 16.89
N ARG A 271 -0.30 2.86 17.66
CA ARG A 271 0.54 2.45 18.80
C ARG A 271 1.94 2.02 18.39
N VAL A 272 2.05 1.21 17.33
CA VAL A 272 3.35 0.78 16.81
C VAL A 272 4.20 1.99 16.41
N LEU A 273 3.65 2.92 15.63
CA LEU A 273 4.39 4.12 15.21
C LEU A 273 4.70 5.07 16.38
N ALA A 274 3.81 5.19 17.36
CA ALA A 274 4.04 5.98 18.57
C ALA A 274 5.25 5.47 19.38
N ASN A 275 5.43 4.15 19.45
CA ASN A 275 6.58 3.54 20.14
C ASN A 275 7.92 3.81 19.44
N TRP A 276 7.89 4.10 18.15
CA TRP A 276 9.07 4.47 17.34
C TRP A 276 9.11 5.98 17.03
N GLN A 277 8.37 6.82 17.75
CA GLN A 277 8.43 8.27 17.54
C GLN A 277 9.79 8.82 18.00
N GLY A 278 10.48 9.54 17.12
CA GLY A 278 11.86 10.01 17.29
C GLY A 278 12.06 10.84 18.56
N THR A 279 13.15 10.61 19.28
CA THR A 279 13.42 11.16 20.63
C THR A 279 14.66 12.06 20.67
N LYS A 280 15.47 12.04 19.63
CA LYS A 280 16.73 12.77 19.51
C LYS A 280 16.85 13.39 18.13
N VAL A 281 17.83 14.28 17.98
CA VAL A 281 18.30 14.76 16.68
C VAL A 281 19.42 13.84 16.22
N ASP A 282 19.25 13.18 15.08
CA ASP A 282 20.22 12.29 14.47
C ASP A 282 20.18 12.45 12.94
N VAL A 283 21.24 13.03 12.37
CA VAL A 283 21.31 13.39 10.95
C VAL A 283 21.33 12.14 10.06
N ASP A 284 22.03 11.08 10.48
CA ASP A 284 22.24 9.88 9.66
C ASP A 284 20.92 9.11 9.45
N THR A 285 20.03 9.13 10.45
CA THR A 285 18.70 8.51 10.39
C THR A 285 17.58 9.50 10.06
N ALA A 286 17.90 10.79 9.91
CA ALA A 286 16.96 11.90 9.81
C ALA A 286 15.97 12.00 11.00
N GLU A 287 16.34 11.47 12.17
CA GLU A 287 15.52 11.47 13.37
C GLU A 287 15.46 12.87 13.98
N GLN A 288 14.27 13.29 14.37
CA GLN A 288 14.02 14.50 15.14
C GLN A 288 13.02 14.21 16.26
N PRO A 289 13.10 14.91 17.41
CA PRO A 289 12.15 14.75 18.49
C PRO A 289 10.70 14.99 18.03
N GLY A 290 9.85 13.97 18.19
CA GLY A 290 8.43 13.99 17.83
C GLY A 290 8.10 13.50 16.43
N LYS A 291 9.11 13.27 15.57
CA LYS A 291 8.93 12.80 14.20
C LYS A 291 8.52 11.32 14.14
N ILE A 292 7.60 10.97 13.26
CA ILE A 292 7.21 9.57 12.96
C ILE A 292 8.14 9.00 11.88
N PRO A 293 8.60 7.73 11.98
CA PRO A 293 9.57 7.16 11.03
C PRO A 293 8.99 7.00 9.62
N HIS A 294 9.87 7.04 8.63
CA HIS A 294 9.58 6.73 7.24
C HIS A 294 9.47 5.21 7.04
N GLU A 295 10.52 4.46 7.38
CA GLU A 295 10.53 3.00 7.31
C GLU A 295 11.36 2.37 8.43
N LEU A 296 10.96 1.17 8.83
CA LEU A 296 11.72 0.30 9.75
C LEU A 296 12.05 -1.01 9.05
N ARG A 297 13.30 -1.46 9.12
CA ARG A 297 13.83 -2.69 8.54
C ARG A 297 14.71 -3.45 9.51
N ALA A 298 14.91 -4.73 9.19
CA ALA A 298 15.86 -5.57 9.92
C ALA A 298 17.33 -5.23 9.59
N GLU A 299 17.58 -4.85 8.33
CA GLU A 299 18.90 -4.52 7.79
C GLU A 299 18.83 -3.20 7.01
N ALA A 300 19.99 -2.59 6.74
CA ALA A 300 20.06 -1.36 5.96
C ALA A 300 19.68 -1.64 4.49
N ALA A 301 19.08 -0.64 3.83
CA ALA A 301 18.73 -0.73 2.42
C ALA A 301 19.78 0.00 1.55
N GLU A 302 20.67 -0.76 0.92
CA GLU A 302 21.80 -0.23 0.13
C GLU A 302 21.48 -0.12 -1.37
N HIS A 303 20.90 1.00 -1.79
CA HIS A 303 20.47 1.23 -3.17
C HIS A 303 21.60 1.77 -4.09
N GLY A 304 22.81 1.23 -3.97
CA GLY A 304 24.02 1.70 -4.65
C GLY A 304 25.04 2.28 -3.66
N THR A 305 26.07 2.99 -4.16
CA THR A 305 27.14 3.52 -3.30
C THR A 305 26.74 4.79 -2.55
N ASP A 306 25.82 5.58 -3.10
CA ASP A 306 25.54 6.94 -2.64
C ASP A 306 24.11 7.10 -2.06
N PHE A 307 23.28 6.05 -2.11
CA PHE A 307 21.92 6.06 -1.56
C PHE A 307 21.74 4.86 -0.63
N VAL A 308 21.86 5.11 0.67
CA VAL A 308 21.83 4.08 1.71
C VAL A 308 20.88 4.55 2.81
N LEU A 309 19.84 3.74 3.05
CA LEU A 309 18.88 4.03 4.12
C LEU A 309 19.20 3.16 5.35
N PRO A 310 19.37 3.76 6.54
CA PRO A 310 19.58 2.98 7.75
C PRO A 310 18.35 2.13 8.08
N PRO A 311 18.51 1.05 8.89
CA PRO A 311 17.40 0.17 9.24
C PRO A 311 16.26 0.89 9.99
N VAL A 312 16.55 2.02 10.62
CA VAL A 312 15.55 2.91 11.24
C VAL A 312 15.74 4.26 10.57
N TYR A 313 14.78 4.67 9.75
CA TYR A 313 14.91 5.87 8.93
C TYR A 313 13.68 6.76 9.06
N TYR A 314 13.89 8.07 9.22
CA TYR A 314 12.87 9.08 9.51
C TYR A 314 12.75 10.15 8.41
N GLY A 315 13.30 9.93 7.21
CA GLY A 315 13.21 10.88 6.09
C GLY A 315 11.83 10.95 5.44
N THR A 316 10.82 11.37 6.20
CA THR A 316 9.44 11.66 5.80
C THR A 316 9.04 13.01 6.39
N HIS A 317 8.30 13.83 5.64
CA HIS A 317 7.80 15.13 6.13
C HIS A 317 6.27 15.21 6.20
N ASP A 318 5.59 14.07 5.99
CA ASP A 318 4.13 13.93 6.00
C ASP A 318 3.61 12.93 7.06
N ALA A 319 4.40 11.93 7.45
CA ALA A 319 3.94 10.87 8.35
C ALA A 319 3.52 11.39 9.74
N THR A 320 4.19 12.41 10.28
CA THR A 320 3.89 12.94 11.62
C THR A 320 2.50 13.59 11.69
N GLN A 321 2.15 14.37 10.66
CA GLN A 321 0.86 15.03 10.53
C GLN A 321 -0.23 14.00 10.22
N LEU A 322 0.07 13.06 9.32
CA LEU A 322 -0.82 11.94 9.02
C LEU A 322 -1.12 11.10 10.27
N TRP A 323 -0.15 10.91 11.17
CA TRP A 323 -0.36 10.18 12.42
C TRP A 323 -1.39 10.86 13.32
N ILE A 324 -1.29 12.19 13.51
CA ILE A 324 -2.28 12.95 14.29
C ILE A 324 -3.67 12.87 13.63
N THR A 325 -3.74 13.06 12.31
CA THR A 325 -5.02 13.07 11.59
C THR A 325 -5.69 11.69 11.57
N THR A 326 -4.92 10.61 11.52
CA THR A 326 -5.40 9.22 11.62
C THR A 326 -5.86 8.89 13.04
N LEU A 327 -5.15 9.34 14.08
CA LEU A 327 -5.61 9.18 15.47
C LEU A 327 -6.93 9.90 15.72
N HIS A 328 -7.05 11.14 15.23
CA HIS A 328 -8.30 11.88 15.31
C HIS A 328 -9.43 11.14 14.60
N LYS A 329 -9.22 10.67 13.37
CA LYS A 329 -10.22 9.88 12.65
C LYS A 329 -10.59 8.60 13.41
N ALA A 330 -9.62 7.87 13.97
CA ALA A 330 -9.88 6.66 14.75
C ALA A 330 -10.72 6.98 15.99
N TRP A 331 -10.41 8.06 16.72
CA TRP A 331 -11.21 8.54 17.85
C TRP A 331 -12.65 8.90 17.45
N ARG A 332 -12.83 9.61 16.33
CA ARG A 332 -14.15 9.97 15.79
C ARG A 332 -14.97 8.76 15.37
N TRP A 333 -14.32 7.68 14.93
CA TRP A 333 -14.93 6.39 14.59
C TRP A 333 -15.14 5.47 15.80
N GLY A 334 -14.66 5.85 16.98
CA GLY A 334 -14.94 5.15 18.24
C GLY A 334 -13.78 4.34 18.81
N MET A 335 -12.53 4.68 18.48
CA MET A 335 -11.37 4.18 19.24
C MET A 335 -11.55 4.51 20.73
N PRO A 336 -11.33 3.55 21.66
CA PRO A 336 -11.60 3.77 23.08
C PRO A 336 -10.85 4.97 23.65
N ALA A 337 -11.56 5.80 24.43
CA ALA A 337 -11.00 7.05 24.96
C ALA A 337 -9.76 6.82 25.84
N ASP A 338 -9.69 5.69 26.56
CA ASP A 338 -8.51 5.37 27.38
C ASP A 338 -7.27 5.09 26.52
N GLU A 339 -7.43 4.40 25.38
CA GLU A 339 -6.33 4.17 24.42
C GLU A 339 -5.90 5.47 23.73
N VAL A 340 -6.86 6.35 23.37
CA VAL A 340 -6.53 7.68 22.82
C VAL A 340 -5.76 8.51 23.85
N ARG A 341 -6.16 8.44 25.13
CA ARG A 341 -5.49 9.16 26.22
C ARG A 341 -4.03 8.73 26.39
N GLU A 342 -3.74 7.44 26.25
CA GLU A 342 -2.38 6.90 26.31
C GLU A 342 -1.46 7.46 25.20
N LEU A 343 -2.04 7.87 24.07
CA LEU A 343 -1.32 8.44 22.93
C LEU A 343 -1.17 9.97 22.95
N LEU A 344 -1.80 10.68 23.89
CA LEU A 344 -1.67 12.15 24.01
C LEU A 344 -0.24 12.66 24.20
N PRO A 345 0.66 11.99 24.94
CA PRO A 345 2.07 12.39 24.98
C PRO A 345 2.73 12.40 23.60
N ASN A 346 2.36 11.47 22.72
CA ASN A 346 2.86 11.41 21.36
C ASN A 346 2.25 12.51 20.47
N VAL A 347 0.96 12.83 20.67
CA VAL A 347 0.30 13.98 20.01
C VAL A 347 1.04 15.28 20.32
N ARG A 348 1.34 15.55 21.59
CA ARG A 348 2.08 16.76 21.98
C ARG A 348 3.44 16.84 21.30
N ARG A 349 4.23 15.76 21.35
CA ARG A 349 5.54 15.70 20.69
C ARG A 349 5.45 15.88 19.18
N ALA A 350 4.42 15.33 18.54
CA ALA A 350 4.21 15.49 17.10
C ALA A 350 3.82 16.93 16.72
N LEU A 351 2.97 17.58 17.52
CA LEU A 351 2.63 19.00 17.37
C LEU A 351 3.86 19.90 17.61
N GLU A 352 4.63 19.64 18.67
CA GLU A 352 5.89 20.31 18.96
C GLU A 352 6.90 20.14 17.82
N TRP A 353 7.00 18.94 17.22
CA TRP A 353 7.84 18.71 16.05
C TRP A 353 7.49 19.63 14.87
N MET A 354 6.19 19.77 14.56
CA MET A 354 5.74 20.68 13.50
C MET A 354 6.14 22.13 13.75
N ARG A 355 6.11 22.58 15.02
CA ARG A 355 6.45 23.96 15.39
C ARG A 355 7.96 24.20 15.46
N ASP A 356 8.72 23.23 15.98
CA ASP A 356 10.09 23.46 16.45
C ASP A 356 11.17 22.83 15.54
N TYR A 357 10.83 21.81 14.75
CA TYR A 357 11.82 21.04 13.96
C TYR A 357 11.50 20.95 12.47
N ALA A 358 10.22 21.04 12.09
CA ALA A 358 9.79 20.89 10.70
C ALA A 358 9.99 22.16 9.85
N ASP A 359 10.35 23.28 10.47
CA ASP A 359 10.63 24.59 9.87
C ASP A 359 12.06 25.05 10.29
N PRO A 360 13.11 24.55 9.62
CA PRO A 360 14.50 24.83 9.99
C PRO A 360 14.94 26.29 9.77
N ASP A 361 14.29 27.06 8.90
CA ASP A 361 14.65 28.45 8.62
C ASP A 361 13.73 29.51 9.27
N GLY A 362 12.62 29.08 9.86
CA GLY A 362 11.72 29.90 10.66
C GLY A 362 10.79 30.78 9.84
N ASP A 363 10.59 30.49 8.55
CA ASP A 363 9.69 31.24 7.67
C ASP A 363 8.20 30.87 7.86
N GLY A 364 7.94 29.85 8.66
CA GLY A 364 6.62 29.36 9.03
C GLY A 364 6.04 28.32 8.07
N PHE A 365 6.85 27.73 7.18
CA PHE A 365 6.48 26.58 6.36
C PHE A 365 7.24 25.32 6.76
N LEU A 366 6.56 24.18 6.66
CA LEU A 366 7.20 22.90 6.90
C LEU A 366 8.00 22.49 5.68
N GLU A 367 9.31 22.34 5.83
CA GLU A 367 10.24 22.04 4.73
C GLU A 367 11.27 20.98 5.09
N TYR A 368 11.71 20.23 4.08
CA TYR A 368 12.70 19.18 4.24
C TYR A 368 13.94 19.43 3.39
N VAL A 369 15.04 18.87 3.86
CA VAL A 369 16.29 18.69 3.15
C VAL A 369 16.94 17.40 3.65
N ASP A 370 17.60 16.65 2.75
CA ASP A 370 18.46 15.55 3.17
C ASP A 370 19.79 16.10 3.67
N GLU A 371 19.92 16.25 4.99
CA GLU A 371 21.16 16.70 5.63
C GLU A 371 22.27 15.64 5.61
N SER A 372 21.91 14.36 5.48
CA SER A 372 22.86 13.25 5.45
C SER A 372 23.62 13.16 4.12
N GLY A 373 22.98 13.61 3.04
CA GLY A 373 23.48 13.53 1.66
C GLY A 373 23.40 12.13 1.04
N HIS A 374 22.88 11.12 1.75
CA HIS A 374 22.71 9.74 1.28
C HIS A 374 21.28 9.21 1.45
N GLY A 375 20.36 10.07 1.90
CA GLY A 375 18.96 9.77 2.15
C GLY A 375 18.04 10.15 0.99
N LEU A 376 16.75 10.28 1.28
CA LEU A 376 15.74 10.69 0.32
C LEU A 376 15.81 12.19 0.05
N ALA A 377 16.04 12.55 -1.21
CA ALA A 377 16.03 13.95 -1.66
C ALA A 377 14.65 14.61 -1.50
N ASN A 378 13.57 13.86 -1.74
CA ASN A 378 12.20 14.29 -1.52
C ASN A 378 11.58 13.46 -0.40
N GLN A 379 11.04 14.11 0.62
CA GLN A 379 10.51 13.44 1.83
C GLN A 379 8.98 13.48 1.94
N GLY A 380 8.27 13.97 0.92
CA GLY A 380 6.82 13.79 0.79
C GLY A 380 6.47 12.46 0.15
N TRP A 381 5.18 12.19 -0.07
CA TRP A 381 4.71 10.94 -0.67
C TRP A 381 5.26 10.72 -2.08
N LYS A 382 5.50 11.80 -2.83
CA LYS A 382 6.24 11.77 -4.09
C LYS A 382 7.75 11.85 -3.83
N ASP A 383 8.34 10.75 -3.38
CA ASP A 383 9.73 10.70 -2.89
C ASP A 383 10.81 10.44 -3.96
N SER A 384 10.44 10.37 -5.25
CA SER A 384 11.46 10.27 -6.32
C SER A 384 12.20 11.59 -6.50
N ASN A 385 13.47 11.53 -6.91
CA ASN A 385 14.33 12.70 -7.09
C ASN A 385 13.80 13.75 -8.10
N ASP A 386 12.94 13.34 -9.04
CA ASP A 386 12.40 14.15 -10.13
C ASP A 386 10.94 14.60 -9.89
N SER A 387 10.39 14.39 -8.70
CA SER A 387 8.98 14.65 -8.41
C SER A 387 8.61 16.13 -8.30
N VAL A 388 9.53 16.97 -7.83
CA VAL A 388 9.31 18.42 -7.66
C VAL A 388 10.09 19.17 -8.72
N GLN A 389 9.39 19.62 -9.76
CA GLN A 389 10.01 20.23 -10.93
C GLN A 389 9.19 21.40 -11.48
N TRP A 390 9.92 22.35 -12.06
CA TRP A 390 9.39 23.47 -12.82
C TRP A 390 8.79 22.99 -14.16
N PRO A 391 7.98 23.82 -14.85
CA PRO A 391 7.37 23.44 -16.12
C PRO A 391 8.37 23.04 -17.21
N ASP A 392 9.58 23.62 -17.19
CA ASP A 392 10.68 23.31 -18.09
C ASP A 392 11.49 22.05 -17.71
N GLY A 393 11.09 21.38 -16.61
CA GLY A 393 11.71 20.15 -16.14
C GLY A 393 12.95 20.35 -15.28
N THR A 394 13.27 21.60 -14.93
CA THR A 394 14.31 21.89 -13.93
C THR A 394 13.84 21.41 -12.56
N ILE A 395 14.69 20.73 -11.80
CA ILE A 395 14.36 20.24 -10.46
C ILE A 395 14.46 21.37 -9.44
N ALA A 396 13.48 21.45 -8.54
CA ALA A 396 13.49 22.43 -7.46
C ALA A 396 14.64 22.15 -6.48
N THR A 397 15.29 23.20 -6.00
CA THR A 397 16.41 23.07 -5.05
C THR A 397 15.91 23.10 -3.62
N ALA A 398 16.39 22.17 -2.78
CA ALA A 398 16.07 22.13 -1.36
C ALA A 398 16.58 23.37 -0.58
N PRO A 399 16.03 23.67 0.62
CA PRO A 399 14.90 22.97 1.26
C PRO A 399 13.58 23.15 0.51
N ILE A 400 12.71 22.14 0.54
CA ILE A 400 11.45 22.13 -0.21
C ILE A 400 10.27 22.15 0.76
N ALA A 401 9.34 23.09 0.57
CA ALA A 401 8.05 23.12 1.27
C ALA A 401 6.91 22.66 0.33
N LEU A 402 6.44 21.42 0.49
CA LEU A 402 5.36 20.85 -0.34
C LEU A 402 3.99 21.39 0.06
N CYS A 403 3.10 21.61 -0.91
CA CYS A 403 1.78 22.17 -0.62
C CYS A 403 0.90 21.20 0.21
N GLU A 404 0.88 19.92 -0.13
CA GLU A 404 0.09 18.91 0.61
C GLU A 404 0.56 18.77 2.06
N VAL A 405 1.86 18.92 2.33
CA VAL A 405 2.41 18.88 3.69
C VAL A 405 1.87 20.04 4.52
N GLN A 406 1.69 21.22 3.93
CA GLN A 406 1.09 22.35 4.64
C GLN A 406 -0.40 22.09 4.93
N GLY A 407 -1.11 21.47 3.98
CA GLY A 407 -2.50 21.00 4.18
C GLY A 407 -2.61 20.01 5.33
N TYR A 408 -1.72 19.01 5.39
CA TYR A 408 -1.68 18.06 6.49
C TYR A 408 -1.32 18.72 7.81
N ALA A 409 -0.38 19.67 7.82
CA ALA A 409 0.03 20.37 9.02
C ALA A 409 -1.10 21.23 9.61
N TYR A 410 -1.83 21.93 8.75
CA TYR A 410 -3.04 22.65 9.15
C TYR A 410 -4.07 21.70 9.77
N ALA A 411 -4.41 20.61 9.07
CA ALA A 411 -5.37 19.63 9.57
C ALA A 411 -4.91 18.98 10.88
N ALA A 412 -3.63 18.66 11.01
CA ALA A 412 -3.05 18.07 12.22
C ALA A 412 -3.08 19.05 13.40
N ALA A 413 -2.82 20.34 13.18
CA ALA A 413 -2.91 21.35 14.24
C ALA A 413 -4.35 21.53 14.74
N ILE A 414 -5.33 21.61 13.84
CA ILE A 414 -6.75 21.71 14.23
C ILE A 414 -7.23 20.44 14.95
N ARG A 415 -6.97 19.26 14.37
CA ARG A 415 -7.40 17.97 14.93
C ARG A 415 -6.66 17.62 16.23
N GLY A 416 -5.38 18.00 16.33
CA GLY A 416 -4.60 17.88 17.55
C GLY A 416 -5.15 18.77 18.66
N ALA A 417 -5.54 20.02 18.36
CA ALA A 417 -6.21 20.90 19.32
C ALA A 417 -7.50 20.28 19.86
N GLU A 418 -8.34 19.72 18.98
CA GLU A 418 -9.58 19.04 19.37
C GLU A 418 -9.33 17.81 20.26
N LEU A 419 -8.32 17.00 19.94
CA LEU A 419 -7.90 15.88 20.78
C LEU A 419 -7.45 16.37 22.16
N LEU A 420 -6.58 17.37 22.24
CA LEU A 420 -6.09 17.89 23.52
C LEU A 420 -7.26 18.39 24.40
N GLU A 421 -8.18 19.16 23.81
CA GLU A 421 -9.32 19.74 24.52
C GLU A 421 -10.35 18.72 24.98
N ALA A 422 -10.63 17.71 24.14
CA ALA A 422 -11.50 16.61 24.52
C ALA A 422 -11.01 15.85 25.77
N PHE A 423 -9.71 15.93 26.06
CA PHE A 423 -9.07 15.30 27.20
C PHE A 423 -8.61 16.29 28.28
N GLY A 424 -9.07 17.55 28.22
CA GLY A 424 -8.88 18.55 29.27
C GLY A 424 -7.57 19.33 29.21
N GLU A 425 -6.85 19.28 28.08
CA GLU A 425 -5.66 20.07 27.79
C GLU A 425 -5.99 21.27 26.87
N ALA A 426 -5.12 22.29 26.81
CA ALA A 426 -5.37 23.47 25.98
C ALA A 426 -4.99 23.21 24.50
N GLY A 427 -5.88 23.56 23.57
CA GLY A 427 -5.66 23.46 22.12
C GLY A 427 -5.53 24.81 21.40
N ASP A 428 -5.83 25.93 22.07
CA ASP A 428 -5.91 27.27 21.46
C ASP A 428 -4.65 27.69 20.69
N GLU A 429 -3.47 27.36 21.20
CA GLU A 429 -2.19 27.70 20.55
C GLU A 429 -2.08 27.08 19.14
N TRP A 430 -2.58 25.86 18.96
CA TRP A 430 -2.50 25.12 17.71
C TRP A 430 -3.50 25.66 16.69
N ARG A 431 -4.65 26.18 17.14
CA ARG A 431 -5.59 26.89 16.24
C ARG A 431 -5.02 28.22 15.76
N LEU A 432 -4.35 28.97 16.66
CA LEU A 432 -3.65 30.19 16.26
C LEU A 432 -2.50 29.90 15.29
N TRP A 433 -1.73 28.84 15.55
CA TRP A 433 -0.68 28.38 14.66
C TRP A 433 -1.23 28.01 13.27
N ALA A 434 -2.32 27.26 13.22
CA ALA A 434 -2.98 26.84 11.97
C ALA A 434 -3.53 28.05 11.18
N ALA A 435 -4.17 29.00 11.85
CA ALA A 435 -4.67 30.22 11.21
C ALA A 435 -3.53 31.03 10.57
N ALA A 436 -2.39 31.15 11.27
CA ALA A 436 -1.22 31.83 10.72
C ALA A 436 -0.62 31.07 9.51
N LEU A 437 -0.58 29.74 9.54
CA LEU A 437 -0.18 28.92 8.39
C LEU A 437 -1.11 29.14 7.18
N GLN A 438 -2.42 29.18 7.41
CA GLN A 438 -3.42 29.42 6.36
C GLN A 438 -3.20 30.77 5.66
N GLU A 439 -2.98 31.83 6.43
CA GLU A 439 -2.70 33.16 5.87
C GLU A 439 -1.41 33.17 5.04
N ARG A 440 -0.33 32.56 5.55
CA ARG A 440 0.96 32.45 4.83
C ARG A 440 0.82 31.64 3.56
N PHE A 441 0.15 30.48 3.62
CA PHE A 441 -0.07 29.60 2.48
C PHE A 441 -0.79 30.35 1.34
N ARG A 442 -1.88 31.06 1.68
CA ARG A 442 -2.62 31.87 0.71
C ARG A 442 -1.75 32.92 0.02
N SER A 443 -0.81 33.52 0.75
CA SER A 443 0.09 34.53 0.22
C SER A 443 1.22 33.96 -0.65
N ALA A 444 1.72 32.75 -0.37
CA ALA A 444 2.96 32.25 -0.97
C ALA A 444 2.74 31.17 -2.05
N PHE A 445 1.73 30.32 -1.90
CA PHE A 445 1.54 29.16 -2.78
C PHE A 445 0.63 29.44 -3.98
N TRP A 446 -0.26 30.43 -3.93
CA TRP A 446 -1.22 30.66 -5.01
C TRP A 446 -0.61 31.38 -6.21
N VAL A 447 -0.55 30.69 -7.34
CA VAL A 447 -0.03 31.22 -8.61
C VAL A 447 -0.99 30.87 -9.74
N ASP A 448 -1.30 31.83 -10.60
CA ASP A 448 -2.19 31.64 -11.77
C ASP A 448 -3.54 30.96 -11.43
N GLY A 449 -4.06 31.22 -10.22
CA GLY A 449 -5.35 30.71 -9.77
C GLY A 449 -5.35 29.28 -9.22
N TYR A 450 -4.20 28.67 -8.98
CA TYR A 450 -4.10 27.37 -8.30
C TYR A 450 -2.87 27.31 -7.35
N PRO A 451 -2.84 26.38 -6.38
CA PRO A 451 -1.66 26.20 -5.52
C PRO A 451 -0.47 25.62 -6.30
N ALA A 452 0.70 26.22 -6.13
CA ALA A 452 1.99 25.69 -6.57
C ALA A 452 2.27 24.31 -5.94
N ILE A 453 3.13 23.52 -6.58
CA ILE A 453 3.53 22.19 -6.10
C ILE A 453 4.27 22.32 -4.77
N ALA A 454 5.17 23.30 -4.71
CA ALA A 454 6.04 23.56 -3.56
C ALA A 454 6.54 25.01 -3.53
N LEU A 455 7.23 25.38 -2.46
CA LEU A 455 8.24 26.44 -2.48
C LEU A 455 9.64 25.79 -2.53
N ASP A 456 10.54 26.35 -3.34
CA ASP A 456 11.95 25.94 -3.37
C ASP A 456 12.79 26.62 -2.27
N GLY A 457 14.08 26.31 -2.19
CA GLY A 457 15.00 26.86 -1.18
C GLY A 457 15.25 28.37 -1.29
N ALA A 458 14.83 29.01 -2.39
CA ALA A 458 14.81 30.46 -2.53
C ALA A 458 13.39 31.04 -2.29
N LYS A 459 12.47 30.20 -1.81
CA LYS A 459 11.05 30.45 -1.52
C LYS A 459 10.26 30.90 -2.74
N ASN A 460 10.69 30.49 -3.92
CA ASN A 460 9.93 30.69 -5.15
C ASN A 460 8.88 29.59 -5.28
N ALA A 461 7.67 29.98 -5.66
CA ALA A 461 6.58 29.05 -5.91
C ALA A 461 6.86 28.21 -7.16
N VAL A 462 7.06 26.90 -6.97
CA VAL A 462 7.29 25.91 -8.03
C VAL A 462 5.96 25.63 -8.72
N VAL A 463 5.72 26.36 -9.81
CA VAL A 463 4.49 26.26 -10.60
C VAL A 463 4.42 24.97 -11.42
N GLY A 464 3.21 24.54 -11.73
CA GLY A 464 2.93 23.32 -12.47
C GLY A 464 1.72 22.60 -11.91
N ARG A 465 0.94 21.96 -12.78
CA ARG A 465 -0.24 21.20 -12.37
C ARG A 465 0.16 19.78 -12.01
N ALA A 466 -0.13 19.39 -10.77
CA ALA A 466 0.18 18.07 -10.22
C ALA A 466 -0.91 17.65 -9.23
N SER A 467 -1.01 16.36 -8.95
CA SER A 467 -2.03 15.83 -8.03
C SER A 467 -1.90 16.29 -6.58
N ASN A 468 -0.75 16.86 -6.18
CA ASN A 468 -0.48 17.33 -4.80
C ASN A 468 -1.62 18.19 -4.24
N MET A 469 -2.17 19.10 -5.04
CA MET A 469 -3.26 19.99 -4.61
C MET A 469 -4.55 19.25 -4.23
N GLY A 470 -4.78 18.03 -4.74
CA GLY A 470 -5.91 17.19 -4.36
C GLY A 470 -5.91 16.80 -2.89
N HIS A 471 -4.72 16.77 -2.27
CA HIS A 471 -4.55 16.48 -0.85
C HIS A 471 -4.80 17.70 0.06
N LEU A 472 -5.06 18.89 -0.51
CA LEU A 472 -5.48 20.09 0.23
C LEU A 472 -6.99 20.07 0.53
N LEU A 473 -7.78 19.39 -0.30
CA LEU A 473 -9.24 19.33 -0.19
C LEU A 473 -9.65 18.62 1.10
N GLY A 474 -10.61 19.18 1.84
CA GLY A 474 -11.10 18.61 3.09
C GLY A 474 -10.12 18.72 4.28
N THR A 475 -8.98 19.41 4.13
CA THR A 475 -8.08 19.74 5.25
C THR A 475 -8.59 20.93 6.07
N GLY A 476 -9.44 21.77 5.47
CA GLY A 476 -9.87 23.06 6.02
C GLY A 476 -8.89 24.21 5.78
N LEU A 477 -7.75 23.95 5.11
CA LEU A 477 -6.79 25.00 4.74
C LEU A 477 -7.36 25.95 3.67
N LEU A 478 -8.13 25.41 2.74
CA LEU A 478 -8.73 26.16 1.64
C LEU A 478 -10.15 26.64 2.01
N ASP A 479 -10.57 27.77 1.44
CA ASP A 479 -11.97 28.16 1.43
C ASP A 479 -12.74 27.54 0.23
N ALA A 480 -14.06 27.69 0.19
CA ALA A 480 -14.89 27.07 -0.84
C ALA A 480 -14.56 27.52 -2.28
N ASP A 481 -14.17 28.78 -2.49
CA ASP A 481 -13.79 29.29 -3.82
C ASP A 481 -12.43 28.73 -4.24
N GLU A 482 -11.52 28.58 -3.29
CA GLU A 482 -10.22 27.94 -3.45
C GLU A 482 -10.35 26.44 -3.76
N GLU A 483 -11.22 25.73 -3.04
CA GLU A 483 -11.53 24.31 -3.29
C GLU A 483 -12.12 24.09 -4.69
N GLN A 484 -13.03 24.95 -5.14
CA GLN A 484 -13.57 24.89 -6.51
C GLN A 484 -12.48 25.06 -7.57
N ARG A 485 -11.55 26.01 -7.39
CA ARG A 485 -10.44 26.20 -8.32
C ARG A 485 -9.52 24.97 -8.38
N VAL A 486 -9.25 24.34 -7.24
CA VAL A 486 -8.48 23.09 -7.18
C VAL A 486 -9.23 21.95 -7.89
N ALA A 487 -10.53 21.80 -7.64
CA ALA A 487 -11.35 20.79 -8.29
C ALA A 487 -11.37 20.94 -9.82
N ASP A 488 -11.49 22.18 -10.32
CA ASP A 488 -11.45 22.48 -11.76
C ASP A 488 -10.12 22.05 -12.41
N VAL A 489 -8.99 22.27 -11.73
CA VAL A 489 -7.68 21.84 -12.21
C VAL A 489 -7.57 20.31 -12.23
N LEU A 490 -7.98 19.64 -11.16
CA LEU A 490 -7.88 18.19 -11.02
C LEU A 490 -8.78 17.44 -12.02
N GLY A 491 -9.94 18.00 -12.36
CA GLY A 491 -10.86 17.46 -13.36
C GLY A 491 -10.46 17.74 -14.81
N ALA A 492 -9.39 18.50 -15.04
CA ALA A 492 -8.92 18.81 -16.39
C ALA A 492 -8.31 17.57 -17.07
N PRO A 493 -8.45 17.40 -18.40
CA PRO A 493 -8.04 16.19 -19.12
C PRO A 493 -6.52 15.97 -19.17
N ASP A 494 -5.72 16.97 -18.81
CA ASP A 494 -4.27 16.84 -18.63
C ASP A 494 -3.89 16.14 -17.31
N LEU A 495 -4.83 16.05 -16.35
CA LEU A 495 -4.67 15.33 -15.08
C LEU A 495 -5.63 14.13 -14.94
N ASP A 496 -6.92 14.28 -15.24
CA ASP A 496 -7.86 13.16 -15.28
C ASP A 496 -7.65 12.35 -16.58
N SER A 497 -7.01 11.19 -16.44
CA SER A 497 -6.73 10.30 -17.56
C SER A 497 -7.92 9.45 -18.00
N GLY A 498 -9.00 9.42 -17.22
CA GLY A 498 -10.10 8.45 -17.30
C GLY A 498 -9.76 7.05 -16.79
N PHE A 499 -8.51 6.80 -16.38
CA PHE A 499 -8.11 5.66 -15.55
C PHE A 499 -7.84 6.06 -14.09
N GLY A 500 -7.87 7.36 -13.77
CA GLY A 500 -7.50 7.94 -12.47
C GLY A 500 -6.65 9.20 -12.64
N LEU A 501 -6.22 9.77 -11.52
CA LEU A 501 -5.51 11.05 -11.49
C LEU A 501 -4.02 10.88 -11.77
N ARG A 502 -3.50 11.63 -12.75
CA ARG A 502 -2.06 11.68 -13.02
C ARG A 502 -1.34 12.47 -11.95
N THR A 503 -0.15 11.99 -11.60
CA THR A 503 0.75 12.69 -10.67
C THR A 503 1.25 14.03 -11.20
N LEU A 504 1.33 14.19 -12.52
CA LEU A 504 1.83 15.37 -13.20
C LEU A 504 1.04 15.61 -14.49
N SER A 505 0.72 16.87 -14.77
CA SER A 505 -0.01 17.26 -15.99
C SER A 505 0.74 16.91 -17.27
N THR A 506 0.01 16.52 -18.31
CA THR A 506 0.56 16.27 -19.65
C THR A 506 1.21 17.49 -20.30
N GLU A 507 0.94 18.70 -19.78
CA GLU A 507 1.53 19.95 -20.28
C GLU A 507 2.93 20.23 -19.72
N MET A 508 3.37 19.47 -18.72
CA MET A 508 4.72 19.59 -18.15
C MET A 508 5.74 18.93 -19.09
N SER A 509 6.87 19.61 -19.33
CA SER A 509 7.88 19.13 -20.31
C SER A 509 8.49 17.75 -20.00
N ARG A 510 8.47 17.36 -18.72
CA ARG A 510 8.96 16.07 -18.21
C ARG A 510 7.84 15.10 -17.87
N PHE A 511 6.61 15.39 -18.29
CA PHE A 511 5.55 14.41 -18.22
C PHE A 511 5.99 13.10 -18.90
N ASN A 512 5.88 12.02 -18.14
CA ASN A 512 6.12 10.68 -18.63
C ASN A 512 4.90 9.83 -18.25
N PRO A 513 4.15 9.28 -19.23
CA PRO A 513 2.96 8.49 -18.94
C PRO A 513 3.24 7.21 -18.14
N VAL A 514 4.51 6.83 -17.96
CA VAL A 514 4.97 5.73 -17.10
C VAL A 514 6.11 6.17 -16.17
N GLY A 515 6.21 7.47 -15.86
CA GLY A 515 7.15 8.02 -14.88
C GLY A 515 6.63 7.87 -13.46
N TYR A 516 7.49 7.53 -12.51
CA TYR A 516 7.09 7.09 -11.16
C TYR A 516 6.20 8.12 -10.44
N HIS A 517 6.69 9.35 -10.25
CA HIS A 517 5.90 10.50 -9.78
C HIS A 517 5.74 11.62 -10.82
N THR A 518 6.04 11.32 -12.09
CA THR A 518 6.11 12.30 -13.19
C THR A 518 5.06 12.05 -14.28
N GLY A 519 3.96 11.37 -13.94
CA GLY A 519 2.81 11.20 -14.85
C GLY A 519 2.02 9.90 -14.66
N SER A 520 2.54 8.93 -13.91
CA SER A 520 1.77 7.75 -13.50
C SER A 520 0.62 8.11 -12.57
N ILE A 521 -0.32 7.18 -12.43
CA ILE A 521 -1.52 7.24 -11.62
C ILE A 521 -1.32 6.31 -10.42
N TRP A 522 -1.56 6.84 -9.23
CA TRP A 522 -1.48 6.12 -7.98
C TRP A 522 -2.90 5.96 -7.41
N PRO A 523 -3.37 4.73 -7.12
CA PRO A 523 -4.72 4.53 -6.60
C PRO A 523 -5.00 5.28 -5.29
N HIS A 524 -4.01 5.37 -4.40
CA HIS A 524 -4.18 6.05 -3.11
C HIS A 524 -4.30 7.57 -3.28
N ASP A 525 -3.48 8.18 -4.13
CA ASP A 525 -3.52 9.62 -4.49
C ASP A 525 -4.87 10.00 -5.10
N THR A 526 -5.32 9.18 -6.07
CA THR A 526 -6.66 9.35 -6.67
C THR A 526 -7.74 9.20 -5.60
N ALA A 527 -7.64 8.21 -4.70
CA ALA A 527 -8.64 8.00 -3.66
C ALA A 527 -8.66 9.12 -2.61
N MET A 528 -7.51 9.62 -2.15
CA MET A 528 -7.45 10.76 -1.22
C MET A 528 -8.05 12.02 -1.87
N THR A 529 -7.74 12.25 -3.15
CA THR A 529 -8.35 13.34 -3.91
C THR A 529 -9.87 13.17 -4.04
N VAL A 530 -10.37 11.96 -4.35
CA VAL A 530 -11.82 11.66 -4.41
C VAL A 530 -12.49 11.89 -3.05
N GLN A 531 -11.85 11.51 -1.93
CA GLN A 531 -12.36 11.77 -0.59
C GLN A 531 -12.51 13.28 -0.34
N GLY A 532 -11.48 14.07 -0.66
CA GLY A 532 -11.52 15.51 -0.52
C GLY A 532 -12.56 16.17 -1.42
N LEU A 533 -12.69 15.74 -2.67
CA LEU A 533 -13.68 16.27 -3.62
C LEU A 533 -15.12 16.01 -3.15
N TYR A 534 -15.45 14.79 -2.69
CA TYR A 534 -16.77 14.52 -2.13
C TYR A 534 -17.03 15.31 -0.84
N ALA A 535 -16.05 15.38 0.06
CA ALA A 535 -16.18 16.14 1.32
C ALA A 535 -16.41 17.64 1.10
N THR A 536 -16.00 18.17 -0.06
CA THR A 536 -16.09 19.59 -0.42
C THR A 536 -17.19 19.87 -1.47
N GLY A 537 -18.00 18.88 -1.84
CA GLY A 537 -19.15 19.04 -2.74
C GLY A 537 -18.81 19.07 -4.24
N HIS A 538 -17.65 18.59 -4.65
CA HIS A 538 -17.19 18.54 -6.05
C HIS A 538 -17.45 17.17 -6.68
N ASP A 539 -18.71 16.75 -6.64
CA ASP A 539 -19.15 15.37 -6.88
C ASP A 539 -18.90 14.86 -8.30
N ASP A 540 -19.00 15.72 -9.31
CA ASP A 540 -18.81 15.36 -10.71
C ASP A 540 -17.35 14.94 -10.98
N VAL A 541 -16.39 15.72 -10.46
CA VAL A 541 -14.96 15.42 -10.58
C VAL A 541 -14.61 14.17 -9.78
N ALA A 542 -15.13 14.05 -8.56
CA ALA A 542 -14.95 12.88 -7.70
C ALA A 542 -15.45 11.59 -8.40
N SER A 543 -16.65 11.66 -8.98
CA SER A 543 -17.30 10.53 -9.66
C SER A 543 -16.58 10.13 -10.95
N SER A 544 -15.99 11.08 -11.68
CA SER A 544 -15.14 10.79 -12.86
C SER A 544 -13.90 9.98 -12.46
N LEU A 545 -13.15 10.46 -11.47
CA LEU A 545 -11.93 9.79 -10.99
C LEU A 545 -12.24 8.41 -10.39
N LEU A 546 -13.33 8.29 -9.63
CA LEU A 546 -13.83 7.02 -9.10
C LEU A 546 -14.16 6.02 -10.21
N ALA A 547 -14.87 6.45 -11.26
CA ALA A 547 -15.13 5.60 -12.42
C ALA A 547 -13.84 5.18 -13.14
N GLY A 548 -12.82 6.05 -13.14
CA GLY A 548 -11.47 5.75 -13.61
C GLY A 548 -10.82 4.60 -12.84
N LEU A 549 -10.86 4.63 -11.50
CA LEU A 549 -10.33 3.56 -10.65
C LEU A 549 -11.03 2.23 -10.90
N VAL A 550 -12.37 2.22 -11.05
CA VAL A 550 -13.13 0.99 -11.39
C VAL A 550 -12.69 0.41 -12.74
N ARG A 551 -12.46 1.27 -13.74
CA ARG A 551 -11.97 0.87 -15.07
C ARG A 551 -10.54 0.31 -14.99
N ALA A 552 -9.68 0.94 -14.20
CA ALA A 552 -8.32 0.46 -14.00
C ALA A 552 -8.30 -0.90 -13.27
N ALA A 553 -9.11 -1.07 -12.23
CA ALA A 553 -9.17 -2.30 -11.44
C ALA A 553 -9.45 -3.52 -12.32
N GLU A 554 -10.39 -3.42 -13.26
CA GLU A 554 -10.70 -4.49 -14.21
C GLU A 554 -9.49 -4.90 -15.08
N SER A 555 -8.61 -3.96 -15.41
CA SER A 555 -7.41 -4.24 -16.21
C SER A 555 -6.31 -4.97 -15.45
N PHE A 556 -6.38 -4.97 -14.12
CA PHE A 556 -5.44 -5.61 -13.20
C PHE A 556 -6.12 -6.67 -12.34
N ASP A 557 -7.10 -7.41 -12.90
CA ASP A 557 -7.80 -8.51 -12.22
C ASP A 557 -8.32 -8.12 -10.82
N TYR A 558 -8.76 -6.87 -10.67
CA TYR A 558 -9.27 -6.27 -9.43
C TYR A 558 -8.25 -6.13 -8.29
N ARG A 559 -6.97 -6.40 -8.56
CA ARG A 559 -5.82 -6.13 -7.69
C ARG A 559 -5.04 -4.95 -8.28
N LEU A 560 -5.46 -3.73 -7.91
CA LEU A 560 -4.77 -2.52 -8.34
C LEU A 560 -3.31 -2.55 -7.85
N PRO A 561 -2.34 -2.25 -8.74
CA PRO A 561 -0.94 -2.18 -8.37
C PRO A 561 -0.65 -0.87 -7.62
N GLU A 562 0.54 -0.75 -7.05
CA GLU A 562 1.05 0.48 -6.43
C GLU A 562 0.88 1.70 -7.35
N LEU A 563 1.21 1.56 -8.64
CA LEU A 563 1.01 2.58 -9.66
C LEU A 563 0.85 1.96 -11.05
N TYR A 564 0.23 2.72 -11.96
CA TYR A 564 0.13 2.41 -13.38
C TYR A 564 0.12 3.68 -14.21
N GLY A 565 0.28 3.54 -15.52
CA GLY A 565 0.43 4.66 -16.43
C GLY A 565 -0.49 4.57 -17.64
N GLY A 566 -0.06 5.23 -18.71
CA GLY A 566 -0.71 5.21 -20.02
C GLY A 566 -1.09 6.60 -20.51
N ARG A 567 -1.60 6.68 -21.74
CA ARG A 567 -1.97 7.94 -22.41
C ARG A 567 -3.43 8.35 -22.19
N GLY A 568 -4.15 7.60 -21.37
CA GLY A 568 -5.55 7.88 -21.01
C GLY A 568 -6.54 7.23 -21.96
N VAL A 569 -7.82 7.28 -21.59
CA VAL A 569 -8.91 6.54 -22.24
C VAL A 569 -9.21 6.99 -23.68
N THR A 570 -8.72 8.16 -24.08
CA THR A 570 -8.84 8.67 -25.46
C THR A 570 -7.84 8.00 -26.42
N ALA A 571 -6.75 7.46 -25.89
CA ALA A 571 -5.68 6.84 -26.66
C ALA A 571 -5.58 5.32 -26.45
N GLU A 572 -5.99 4.82 -25.28
CA GLU A 572 -5.78 3.44 -24.85
C GLU A 572 -7.07 2.86 -24.22
N THR A 573 -7.32 1.57 -24.44
CA THR A 573 -8.48 0.88 -23.85
C THR A 573 -8.18 0.28 -22.48
N ARG A 574 -6.90 0.19 -22.10
CA ARG A 574 -6.40 -0.31 -20.82
C ARG A 574 -5.22 0.56 -20.36
N PRO A 575 -5.03 0.78 -19.05
CA PRO A 575 -3.85 1.47 -18.54
C PRO A 575 -2.58 0.66 -18.86
N THR A 576 -1.45 1.37 -18.96
CA THR A 576 -0.14 0.76 -19.16
C THR A 576 0.42 0.30 -17.80
N PRO A 577 0.77 -0.98 -17.61
CA PRO A 577 1.38 -1.44 -16.37
C PRO A 577 2.74 -0.78 -16.10
N TYR A 578 3.02 -0.45 -14.83
CA TYR A 578 4.35 0.01 -14.43
C TYR A 578 5.25 -1.20 -14.10
N PRO A 579 6.42 -1.36 -14.75
CA PRO A 579 7.19 -2.61 -14.69
C PRO A 579 7.54 -3.13 -13.30
N GLY A 580 7.97 -2.23 -12.40
CA GLY A 580 8.47 -2.56 -11.07
C GLY A 580 7.44 -2.43 -9.94
N SER A 581 6.16 -2.25 -10.26
CA SER A 581 5.12 -1.91 -9.29
C SER A 581 4.77 -3.10 -8.39
N CYS A 582 4.68 -2.86 -7.09
CA CYS A 582 4.16 -3.84 -6.15
C CYS A 582 2.68 -4.15 -6.46
N ARG A 583 2.34 -5.45 -6.47
CA ARG A 583 0.97 -5.91 -6.71
C ARG A 583 0.70 -7.16 -5.85
N PRO A 584 -0.04 -7.03 -4.74
CA PRO A 584 -0.74 -5.83 -4.25
C PRO A 584 0.18 -4.79 -3.58
N GLN A 585 -0.39 -3.63 -3.25
CA GLN A 585 0.20 -2.60 -2.40
C GLN A 585 -0.89 -2.10 -1.42
N ALA A 586 -0.54 -1.91 -0.15
CA ALA A 586 -1.50 -1.67 0.94
C ALA A 586 -2.41 -0.47 0.70
N TRP A 587 -1.85 0.70 0.35
CA TRP A 587 -2.65 1.89 0.12
C TRP A 587 -3.52 1.82 -1.14
N ALA A 588 -3.14 0.97 -2.10
CA ALA A 588 -3.92 0.73 -3.31
C ALA A 588 -5.07 -0.23 -3.01
N ALA A 589 -4.83 -1.26 -2.20
CA ALA A 589 -5.89 -2.15 -1.71
C ALA A 589 -6.88 -1.40 -0.78
N ALA A 590 -6.39 -0.48 0.06
CA ALA A 590 -7.25 0.30 0.95
C ALA A 590 -8.16 1.32 0.21
N SER A 591 -7.73 1.77 -0.97
CA SER A 591 -8.38 2.86 -1.74
C SER A 591 -9.86 2.61 -2.04
N VAL A 592 -10.28 1.36 -2.25
CA VAL A 592 -11.70 1.04 -2.53
C VAL A 592 -12.61 1.35 -1.34
N VAL A 593 -12.16 1.09 -0.11
CA VAL A 593 -12.94 1.38 1.10
C VAL A 593 -13.09 2.89 1.23
N ALA A 594 -11.99 3.62 1.03
CA ALA A 594 -11.94 5.08 1.12
C ALA A 594 -12.94 5.77 0.19
N VAL A 595 -12.95 5.40 -1.10
CA VAL A 595 -13.82 6.05 -2.09
C VAL A 595 -15.29 5.70 -1.92
N LEU A 596 -15.62 4.48 -1.49
CA LEU A 596 -17.00 4.07 -1.27
C LEU A 596 -17.61 4.71 -0.01
N VAL A 597 -16.81 4.83 1.05
CA VAL A 597 -17.22 5.52 2.28
C VAL A 597 -17.40 7.02 2.04
N ALA A 598 -16.54 7.63 1.22
CA ALA A 598 -16.68 9.04 0.82
C ALA A 598 -17.87 9.28 -0.11
N ALA A 599 -18.14 8.40 -1.06
CA ALA A 599 -19.32 8.48 -1.94
C ALA A 599 -20.64 8.50 -1.16
N LEU A 600 -20.71 7.79 -0.02
CA LEU A 600 -21.86 7.80 0.88
C LEU A 600 -21.81 8.90 1.94
N GLY A 601 -20.73 9.68 2.00
CA GLY A 601 -20.50 10.75 2.98
C GLY A 601 -20.65 10.28 4.43
N ILE A 602 -20.08 9.13 4.77
CA ILE A 602 -20.20 8.55 6.12
C ILE A 602 -19.18 9.21 7.06
N GLU A 603 -19.68 10.04 7.97
CA GLU A 603 -18.85 10.79 8.93
C GLU A 603 -19.34 10.59 10.37
N PRO A 604 -18.78 9.60 11.08
CA PRO A 604 -19.05 9.41 12.50
C PRO A 604 -18.40 10.49 13.38
N ASP A 605 -19.15 10.84 14.43
CA ASP A 605 -18.72 11.59 15.59
C ASP A 605 -19.11 10.82 16.85
N VAL A 606 -18.42 9.71 17.11
CA VAL A 606 -18.69 8.89 18.29
C VAL A 606 -18.57 9.70 19.60
N PRO A 607 -17.53 10.53 19.80
CA PRO A 607 -17.42 11.36 21.00
C PRO A 607 -18.57 12.36 21.19
N GLY A 608 -19.08 12.93 20.09
CA GLY A 608 -20.22 13.84 20.04
C GLY A 608 -21.59 13.14 19.95
N GLY A 609 -21.61 11.81 19.86
CA GLY A 609 -22.84 11.01 19.80
C GLY A 609 -23.62 11.13 18.48
N THR A 610 -22.97 11.49 17.37
CA THR A 610 -23.64 11.70 16.08
C THR A 610 -22.98 10.92 14.94
N MET A 611 -23.71 10.69 13.86
CA MET A 611 -23.17 10.16 12.60
C MET A 611 -23.89 10.84 11.44
N THR A 612 -23.13 11.53 10.60
CA THR A 612 -23.65 12.16 9.38
C THR A 612 -23.54 11.18 8.22
N ILE A 613 -24.57 11.13 7.39
CA ILE A 613 -24.63 10.40 6.13
C ILE A 613 -25.03 11.40 5.04
N ASN A 614 -24.05 11.81 4.24
CA ASN A 614 -24.18 12.84 3.22
C ASN A 614 -23.79 12.30 1.83
N PRO A 615 -24.57 11.39 1.24
CA PRO A 615 -24.21 10.82 -0.06
C PRO A 615 -24.14 11.92 -1.11
N ALA A 616 -23.24 11.78 -2.08
CA ALA A 616 -23.20 12.69 -3.21
C ALA A 616 -24.58 12.72 -3.92
N PRO A 617 -25.05 13.90 -4.39
CA PRO A 617 -26.35 14.04 -5.07
C PRO A 617 -26.49 13.13 -6.29
N SER A 618 -25.38 12.86 -6.96
CA SER A 618 -25.27 11.88 -8.04
C SER A 618 -24.03 11.03 -7.88
N LEU A 619 -24.23 9.72 -7.80
CA LEU A 619 -23.17 8.71 -7.87
C LEU A 619 -23.10 8.11 -9.28
N PRO A 620 -21.96 7.52 -9.68
CA PRO A 620 -21.83 6.83 -10.97
C PRO A 620 -22.66 5.53 -11.06
N TRP A 621 -23.41 5.19 -10.02
CA TRP A 621 -24.17 3.97 -9.86
C TRP A 621 -25.64 4.30 -9.59
N SER A 622 -26.56 3.37 -9.87
CA SER A 622 -27.97 3.51 -9.49
C SER A 622 -28.28 2.95 -8.11
N GLU A 623 -27.45 2.03 -7.63
CA GLU A 623 -27.55 1.37 -6.33
C GLU A 623 -26.15 1.11 -5.76
N LEU A 624 -25.98 1.37 -4.47
CA LEU A 624 -24.79 1.05 -3.68
C LEU A 624 -25.21 0.71 -2.25
N ARG A 625 -24.73 -0.42 -1.71
CA ARG A 625 -24.89 -0.80 -0.31
C ARG A 625 -23.56 -1.31 0.23
N LEU A 626 -23.15 -0.78 1.37
CA LEU A 626 -22.00 -1.23 2.14
C LEU A 626 -22.48 -1.91 3.42
N ASP A 627 -22.11 -3.17 3.57
CA ASP A 627 -22.41 -4.00 4.73
C ASP A 627 -21.16 -4.26 5.56
N GLY A 628 -21.34 -4.41 6.88
CA GLY A 628 -20.27 -4.84 7.78
C GLY A 628 -19.19 -3.79 8.02
N LEU A 629 -19.53 -2.50 7.86
CA LEU A 629 -18.71 -1.42 8.40
C LEU A 629 -18.76 -1.46 9.93
N THR A 630 -17.79 -0.85 10.62
CA THR A 630 -17.74 -0.80 12.09
C THR A 630 -17.62 0.63 12.58
N VAL A 631 -18.50 1.03 13.50
CA VAL A 631 -18.46 2.33 14.20
C VAL A 631 -18.72 2.07 15.69
N ALA A 632 -17.89 2.63 16.57
CA ALA A 632 -17.99 2.40 18.03
C ALA A 632 -18.07 0.91 18.42
N GLY A 633 -17.35 0.04 17.69
CA GLY A 633 -17.34 -1.41 17.92
C GLY A 633 -18.62 -2.15 17.51
N ALA A 634 -19.58 -1.48 16.86
CA ALA A 634 -20.83 -2.06 16.38
C ALA A 634 -20.94 -1.98 14.84
N PRO A 635 -21.67 -2.94 14.22
CA PRO A 635 -21.83 -2.96 12.77
C PRO A 635 -22.66 -1.77 12.26
N LEU A 636 -22.29 -1.31 11.06
CA LEU A 636 -22.98 -0.29 10.28
C LEU A 636 -23.24 -0.82 8.87
N THR A 637 -24.47 -0.66 8.41
CA THR A 637 -24.90 -0.94 7.04
C THR A 637 -25.61 0.29 6.48
N VAL A 638 -25.10 0.81 5.36
CA VAL A 638 -25.64 1.98 4.66
C VAL A 638 -25.96 1.59 3.23
N GLU A 639 -27.15 1.94 2.78
CA GLU A 639 -27.58 1.80 1.39
C GLU A 639 -27.86 3.16 0.77
N TRP A 640 -27.66 3.25 -0.53
CA TRP A 640 -28.05 4.35 -1.39
C TRP A 640 -28.72 3.79 -2.64
N GLY A 641 -29.89 4.34 -2.97
CA GLY A 641 -30.71 3.96 -4.11
C GLY A 641 -31.81 4.98 -4.35
N ASP A 642 -32.27 5.11 -5.60
CA ASP A 642 -33.28 6.12 -6.01
C ASP A 642 -32.95 7.56 -5.54
N GLY A 643 -31.65 7.90 -5.49
CA GLY A 643 -31.16 9.21 -5.07
C GLY A 643 -31.29 9.50 -3.57
N LYS A 644 -31.43 8.46 -2.73
CA LYS A 644 -31.55 8.60 -1.26
C LYS A 644 -30.67 7.58 -0.55
N ALA A 645 -30.08 7.98 0.58
CA ALA A 645 -29.43 7.06 1.50
C ALA A 645 -30.39 6.58 2.60
N ALA A 646 -30.16 5.36 3.08
CA ALA A 646 -30.79 4.80 4.28
C ALA A 646 -29.76 4.03 5.11
N VAL A 647 -29.94 4.07 6.44
CA VAL A 647 -29.14 3.31 7.39
C VAL A 647 -29.94 2.08 7.80
N LEU A 648 -29.46 0.89 7.44
CA LEU A 648 -30.14 -0.39 7.69
C LEU A 648 -29.76 -1.00 9.05
N GLU A 649 -28.52 -0.77 9.46
CA GLU A 649 -27.96 -1.24 10.73
C GLU A 649 -26.97 -0.18 11.21
N ALA A 650 -26.96 0.12 12.52
CA ALA A 650 -26.04 1.09 13.10
C ALA A 650 -25.99 0.97 14.64
N PRO A 651 -24.98 1.59 15.28
CA PRO A 651 -24.88 1.63 16.74
C PRO A 651 -26.10 2.33 17.37
N LYS A 652 -26.66 1.77 18.44
CA LYS A 652 -27.89 2.29 19.08
C LYS A 652 -27.74 3.66 19.71
N ASP A 653 -26.52 4.03 20.08
CA ASP A 653 -26.21 5.22 20.88
C ASP A 653 -25.80 6.43 20.03
N LEU A 654 -25.85 6.33 18.69
CA LEU A 654 -25.52 7.42 17.77
C LEU A 654 -26.77 8.04 17.13
N GLN A 655 -26.87 9.36 17.15
CA GLN A 655 -27.89 10.08 16.41
C GLN A 655 -27.50 10.21 14.94
N HIS A 656 -28.30 9.63 14.03
CA HIS A 656 -28.05 9.73 12.59
C HIS A 656 -28.62 11.03 12.02
N ARG A 657 -27.85 11.68 11.14
CA ARG A 657 -28.26 12.88 10.41
C ARG A 657 -28.04 12.66 8.92
N PHE A 658 -29.06 12.95 8.13
CA PHE A 658 -28.96 13.07 6.68
C PHE A 658 -28.85 14.55 6.35
N SER A 659 -27.81 14.95 5.63
CA SER A 659 -27.64 16.33 5.14
C SER A 659 -27.96 16.42 3.66
#